data_AF-A0A1W9SQX2-F1
#
_entry.id   AF-A0A1W9SQX2-F1
#
_cell.length_a   1.000
_cell.length_b   1.000
_cell.length_c   1.000
_cell.angle_alpha   90.00
_cell.angle_beta   90.00
_cell.angle_gamma   90.00
#
_symmetry.space_group_name_H-M   'P 1'
#
loop_
_entity.id
_entity.type
_entity.pdbx_description
1 polymer ?
#
loop_
_entity_poly.entity_id
_entity_poly.type
_entity_poly.pdbx_seq_one_letter_code
_entity_poly.pdbx_strand_id
1 'polypeptide(L)'
;MKNINVLINNKNYKGKSGETILELAKRNNINIPTLCNDERLEPYSSCYLCVVEIDGVKNLQTSCSTRILDGMKIFTDNERIKKSRKAALDLLLSNHYADCVAPCKETCPAGVDVQGYISLIEKSLYKEAIALIKEVNPLPAICGRVCVRPCEVACRRNLTDNSPAGIDYMKRFIADYDLQSEDYFIPEIEKSTNKKIAVIGAGPGGLSCAYFLQKKGHQVDIFEANSHAGGMLRYGIPEYRLPNDILDKEVERIKEIGVKIFFNKKLGKNINYEEIKQNYDATILTIGSQKGTLIGCEGDDAENVFSGIEFLKNMEMTGKPMDFSNKTVAVVGGGNTAMDCCRTAMRCGAEKVFVIYRRTEKEMPANPIEIHESKLEGIEYLFLTNPSKVNKDENGVLKSVTCIKMELGEPDKSGRRRPVPIKNSEFELKLDFILAAIGQKTVVDFLDNVNEHFENEELKINRWGDIDANPKTLQTGVSSIFAAGDGVTGPATLIEAIAQAKIASLSCHQFLMNEEIKAVEKEFLSKKENFKKQVSDDYFGKFESMNKNEMPTLDKNNRVNFKEVELGFDERTCQNEANRCLECGCESYFTCDLKKYATEYNAEQKRFAGDFKEYEIDNSHPFIEIDNNKCILCAKCVRICRDLVGANALGLVKRGFDTFIAPSMENSLIETNCESCGMCISVCPTAAIIENVNFKISPIKMDSFETISNYGSIGEKIKVHYKNDFVFKVTGEKGLINKDGNIGKFDKFGYDFYNSSQRITKPLQKVNGEFKEISFEKAYQIIKEKINQVKPDENMFFAGARLTNEEIYLIQKFARVGVKTNNISNFHYLNRGDYKLNTLANTPFEEIKQASKIYVLGAELSQDYQTVGFMVHNAKVQNEISVDLITTKEDSKMLHKVDNILNVKSYYHFIKAVNYYFIENNLQNQFFIDGNCQNFAYYKEKLLVENFDNLVNLSGLDKKQIIDFANAYNREMNVIIIFSEKEVSSNASKELFNLAIILGKLGKTASGLISLKEKNNAQGLFDMGAFTDFSVGCQSVFDKMFTEQSKKVWEVEHLPKKIIKDQCKLLADGEIKNTFIFGEDPIACAVNKDTVKAVFSKMDFIVVQDYFLTETALVSDLVLPASFPAETGGSFTNTQKVIQTFEKALSSKLEKTNPEQLIDLLKIFGNEQINDLSDVYNSYMLLYDKL
;
A
#
# COMPACT_ATOMS: atom_id res chain seq x y z
N MET A 1 6.51 5.53 -42.98
CA MET A 1 6.12 6.90 -42.60
C MET A 1 7.26 7.86 -42.92
N LYS A 2 6.97 9.04 -43.48
CA LYS A 2 7.98 10.07 -43.76
C LYS A 2 8.45 10.70 -42.43
N ASN A 3 9.77 10.84 -42.26
CA ASN A 3 10.32 11.60 -41.12
C ASN A 3 10.20 13.10 -41.42
N ILE A 4 9.75 13.87 -40.44
CA ILE A 4 9.60 15.33 -40.53
C ILE A 4 10.38 16.02 -39.41
N ASN A 5 10.81 17.25 -39.62
CA ASN A 5 11.55 18.02 -38.62
C ASN A 5 10.60 18.94 -37.86
N VAL A 6 10.71 18.93 -36.54
CA VAL A 6 9.89 19.76 -35.64
C VAL A 6 10.81 20.40 -34.61
N LEU A 7 10.63 21.69 -34.36
CA LEU A 7 11.36 22.41 -33.32
C LEU A 7 10.51 22.43 -32.04
N ILE A 8 10.97 21.80 -30.97
CA ILE A 8 10.37 21.90 -29.63
C ILE A 8 11.34 22.66 -28.73
N ASN A 9 10.89 23.77 -28.14
CA ASN A 9 11.72 24.68 -27.33
C ASN A 9 13.05 25.02 -28.02
N ASN A 10 12.96 25.40 -29.30
CA ASN A 10 14.10 25.73 -30.18
C ASN A 10 15.09 24.59 -30.46
N LYS A 11 14.80 23.36 -30.06
CA LYS A 11 15.60 22.17 -30.37
C LYS A 11 14.92 21.31 -31.43
N ASN A 12 15.68 20.85 -32.42
CA ASN A 12 15.15 20.06 -33.53
C ASN A 12 14.96 18.58 -33.13
N TYR A 13 13.81 18.02 -33.46
CA TYR A 13 13.45 16.63 -33.26
C TYR A 13 12.89 16.02 -34.54
N LYS A 14 13.25 14.76 -34.80
CA LYS A 14 12.69 13.99 -35.93
C LYS A 14 11.37 13.38 -35.52
N GLY A 15 10.28 13.83 -36.13
CA GLY A 15 8.90 13.36 -36.01
C GLY A 15 8.51 12.28 -37.03
N LYS A 16 7.51 11.45 -36.71
CA LYS A 16 6.86 10.57 -37.70
C LYS A 16 5.59 11.25 -38.22
N SER A 17 5.39 11.27 -39.54
CA SER A 17 4.13 11.78 -40.12
C SER A 17 2.90 11.09 -39.50
N GLY A 18 1.94 11.85 -38.98
CA GLY A 18 0.75 11.34 -38.28
C GLY A 18 0.88 11.22 -36.75
N GLU A 19 2.08 11.43 -36.21
CA GLU A 19 2.32 11.50 -34.77
C GLU A 19 1.70 12.77 -34.16
N THR A 20 1.28 12.73 -32.90
CA THR A 20 0.86 13.92 -32.15
C THR A 20 2.05 14.67 -31.56
N ILE A 21 1.85 15.93 -31.18
CA ILE A 21 2.88 16.69 -30.45
C ILE A 21 3.22 15.98 -29.14
N LEU A 22 2.22 15.44 -28.43
CA LEU A 22 2.42 14.76 -27.15
C LEU A 22 3.22 13.46 -27.31
N GLU A 23 2.94 12.65 -28.33
CA GLU A 23 3.70 11.43 -28.64
C GLU A 23 5.17 11.76 -28.94
N LEU A 24 5.41 12.76 -29.79
CA LEU A 24 6.75 13.25 -30.11
C LEU A 24 7.47 13.75 -28.84
N ALA A 25 6.79 14.51 -27.99
CA ALA A 25 7.34 15.02 -26.74
C ALA A 25 7.72 13.88 -25.79
N LYS A 26 6.80 12.93 -25.56
CA LYS A 26 6.98 11.79 -24.64
C LYS A 26 8.20 10.95 -25.01
N ARG A 27 8.35 10.54 -26.28
CA ARG A 27 9.51 9.71 -26.69
C ARG A 27 10.85 10.44 -26.67
N ASN A 28 10.84 11.77 -26.52
CA ASN A 28 12.03 12.59 -26.37
C ASN A 28 12.19 13.13 -24.93
N ASN A 29 11.47 12.54 -23.95
CA ASN A 29 11.51 12.92 -22.54
C ASN A 29 11.16 14.39 -22.27
N ILE A 30 10.28 14.97 -23.08
CA ILE A 30 9.74 16.31 -22.88
C ILE A 30 8.40 16.17 -22.16
N ASN A 31 8.34 16.65 -20.92
CA ASN A 31 7.14 16.55 -20.10
C ASN A 31 6.09 17.58 -20.54
N ILE A 32 4.89 17.09 -20.88
CA ILE A 32 3.70 17.92 -21.10
C ILE A 32 2.58 17.31 -20.23
N PRO A 33 2.00 18.07 -19.29
CA PRO A 33 1.07 17.52 -18.31
C PRO A 33 -0.28 17.13 -18.94
N THR A 34 -0.84 16.01 -18.50
CA THR A 34 -2.17 15.52 -18.93
C THR A 34 -2.92 14.91 -17.75
N LEU A 35 -4.23 15.15 -17.66
CA LEU A 35 -5.12 14.42 -16.74
C LEU A 35 -6.07 13.46 -17.47
N CYS A 36 -6.49 13.78 -18.70
CA CYS A 36 -7.48 13.00 -19.46
C CYS A 36 -6.90 12.10 -20.56
N ASN A 37 -5.57 11.98 -20.65
CA ASN A 37 -4.89 11.17 -21.67
C ASN A 37 -4.43 9.84 -21.07
N ASP A 38 -4.62 8.75 -21.81
CA ASP A 38 -3.99 7.43 -21.60
C ASP A 38 -3.42 7.01 -22.96
N GLU A 39 -2.29 6.31 -23.00
CA GLU A 39 -1.65 5.92 -24.27
C GLU A 39 -2.42 4.82 -25.03
N ARG A 40 -3.29 4.08 -24.34
CA ARG A 40 -4.12 3.01 -24.92
C ARG A 40 -5.43 3.55 -25.51
N LEU A 41 -5.65 4.85 -25.44
CA LEU A 41 -6.90 5.51 -25.82
C LEU A 41 -6.63 6.65 -26.79
N GLU A 42 -7.59 6.91 -27.67
CA GLU A 42 -7.54 8.11 -28.52
C GLU A 42 -7.49 9.42 -27.69
N PRO A 43 -7.04 10.54 -28.26
CA PRO A 43 -7.06 11.82 -27.55
C PRO A 43 -8.48 12.32 -27.24
N TYR A 44 -8.74 12.77 -26.00
CA TYR A 44 -10.03 13.37 -25.61
C TYR A 44 -10.00 14.89 -25.49
N SER A 45 -8.83 15.47 -25.21
CA SER A 45 -8.60 16.93 -25.17
C SER A 45 -9.48 17.75 -24.22
N SER A 46 -10.03 17.16 -23.14
CA SER A 46 -10.94 17.85 -22.22
C SER A 46 -10.28 18.59 -21.05
N CYS A 47 -9.11 18.14 -20.57
CA CYS A 47 -8.50 18.70 -19.36
C CYS A 47 -7.72 20.01 -19.59
N TYR A 48 -7.41 20.35 -20.85
CA TYR A 48 -6.63 21.53 -21.26
C TYR A 48 -5.24 21.72 -20.61
N LEU A 49 -4.69 20.74 -19.88
CA LEU A 49 -3.34 20.85 -19.34
C LEU A 49 -2.25 20.67 -20.39
N CYS A 50 -2.51 19.85 -21.40
CA CYS A 50 -1.55 19.53 -22.44
C CYS A 50 -1.37 20.63 -23.49
N VAL A 51 -1.86 21.84 -23.22
CA VAL A 51 -1.76 22.97 -24.13
C VAL A 51 -0.30 23.37 -24.35
N VAL A 52 -0.01 23.68 -25.61
CA VAL A 52 1.28 24.17 -26.10
C VAL A 52 1.06 25.39 -26.99
N GLU A 53 2.10 26.21 -27.14
CA GLU A 53 2.11 27.31 -28.08
C GLU A 53 2.83 26.89 -29.36
N ILE A 54 2.24 27.21 -30.51
CA ILE A 54 2.82 26.95 -31.83
C ILE A 54 3.06 28.29 -32.51
N ASP A 55 4.26 28.50 -33.03
CA ASP A 55 4.62 29.73 -33.74
C ASP A 55 3.68 29.97 -34.92
N GLY A 56 3.17 31.19 -35.06
CA GLY A 56 2.17 31.56 -36.07
C GLY A 56 0.72 31.14 -35.78
N VAL A 57 0.44 30.39 -34.70
CA VAL A 57 -0.93 30.01 -34.32
C VAL A 57 -1.43 30.89 -33.16
N LYS A 58 -2.57 31.58 -33.37
CA LYS A 58 -3.09 32.55 -32.40
C LYS A 58 -3.47 31.92 -31.06
N ASN A 59 -4.13 30.76 -31.05
CA ASN A 59 -4.61 30.10 -29.83
C ASN A 59 -3.68 28.96 -29.42
N LEU A 60 -3.56 28.70 -28.10
CA LEU A 60 -2.87 27.51 -27.62
C LEU A 60 -3.57 26.25 -28.16
N GLN A 61 -2.78 25.24 -28.49
CA GLN A 61 -3.28 23.99 -29.07
C GLN A 61 -3.04 22.83 -28.11
N THR A 62 -3.93 21.84 -28.11
CA THR A 62 -3.80 20.64 -27.29
C THR A 62 -2.82 19.66 -27.91
N SER A 63 -1.67 19.47 -27.28
CA SER A 63 -0.61 18.59 -27.81
C SER A 63 -1.05 17.14 -28.00
N CYS A 64 -2.04 16.65 -27.24
CA CYS A 64 -2.53 15.28 -27.35
C CYS A 64 -3.28 15.00 -28.65
N SER A 65 -3.91 15.99 -29.28
CA SER A 65 -4.69 15.78 -30.52
C SER A 65 -4.09 16.49 -31.74
N THR A 66 -3.20 17.46 -31.56
CA THR A 66 -2.54 18.16 -32.67
C THR A 66 -1.46 17.28 -33.29
N ARG A 67 -1.59 17.02 -34.60
CA ARG A 67 -0.61 16.26 -35.39
C ARG A 67 0.57 17.15 -35.77
N ILE A 68 1.78 16.59 -35.76
CA ILE A 68 2.99 17.33 -36.12
C ILE A 68 3.08 17.57 -37.64
N LEU A 69 3.56 18.75 -38.01
CA LEU A 69 3.85 19.14 -39.40
C LEU A 69 5.33 19.49 -39.55
N ASP A 70 5.86 19.34 -40.76
CA ASP A 70 7.26 19.67 -41.05
C ASP A 70 7.51 21.17 -40.87
N GLY A 71 8.59 21.53 -40.17
CA GLY A 71 8.95 22.90 -39.83
C GLY A 71 8.16 23.51 -38.67
N MET A 72 7.26 22.77 -38.03
CA MET A 72 6.47 23.26 -36.90
C MET A 72 7.37 23.66 -35.73
N LYS A 73 7.14 24.84 -35.14
CA LYS A 73 7.84 25.33 -33.94
C LYS A 73 6.88 25.36 -32.76
N ILE A 74 7.25 24.69 -31.69
CA ILE A 74 6.40 24.40 -30.54
C ILE A 74 7.12 24.84 -29.27
N PHE A 75 6.43 25.58 -28.42
CA PHE A 75 6.86 25.92 -27.06
C PHE A 75 5.98 25.18 -26.07
N THR A 76 6.59 24.43 -25.15
CA THR A 76 5.87 23.61 -24.17
C THR A 76 5.78 24.26 -22.79
N ASP A 77 6.57 25.31 -22.56
CA ASP A 77 6.61 26.06 -21.31
C ASP A 77 6.88 27.56 -21.55
N ASN A 78 5.97 28.40 -21.07
CA ASN A 78 6.09 29.85 -20.98
C ASN A 78 4.95 30.42 -20.10
N GLU A 79 4.99 31.71 -19.78
CA GLU A 79 4.00 32.35 -18.90
C GLU A 79 2.56 32.27 -19.41
N ARG A 80 2.36 32.29 -20.74
CA ARG A 80 1.03 32.16 -21.33
C ARG A 80 0.46 30.76 -21.13
N ILE A 81 1.28 29.72 -21.34
CA ILE A 81 0.93 28.32 -21.10
C ILE A 81 0.66 28.08 -19.61
N LYS A 82 1.54 28.55 -18.72
CA LYS A 82 1.37 28.41 -17.26
C LYS A 82 0.06 29.01 -16.76
N LYS A 83 -0.29 30.23 -17.22
CA LYS A 83 -1.58 30.86 -16.89
C LYS A 83 -2.78 30.04 -17.36
N SER A 84 -2.72 29.48 -18.57
CA SER A 84 -3.78 28.62 -19.10
C SER A 84 -3.93 27.33 -18.30
N ARG A 85 -2.81 26.68 -17.94
CA ARG A 85 -2.82 25.46 -17.11
C ARG A 85 -3.38 25.72 -15.72
N LYS A 86 -2.95 26.81 -15.06
CA LYS A 86 -3.50 27.25 -13.77
C LYS A 86 -5.00 27.46 -13.86
N ALA A 87 -5.50 28.22 -14.85
CA ALA A 87 -6.93 28.46 -15.00
C ALA A 87 -7.75 27.17 -15.21
N ALA A 88 -7.21 26.20 -15.95
CA ALA A 88 -7.85 24.89 -16.12
C ALA A 88 -7.91 24.12 -14.79
N LEU A 89 -6.83 24.12 -14.01
CA LEU A 89 -6.80 23.48 -12.68
C LEU A 89 -7.75 24.14 -11.70
N ASP A 90 -7.76 25.47 -11.63
CA ASP A 90 -8.65 26.25 -10.78
C ASP A 90 -10.13 25.87 -11.05
N LEU A 91 -10.50 25.67 -12.31
CA LEU A 91 -11.84 25.27 -12.71
C LEU A 91 -12.15 23.80 -12.37
N LEU A 92 -11.20 22.88 -12.58
CA LEU A 92 -11.40 21.47 -12.19
C LEU A 92 -11.56 21.32 -10.67
N LEU A 93 -10.83 22.13 -9.90
CA LEU A 93 -10.85 22.11 -8.44
C LEU A 93 -12.10 22.75 -7.84
N SER A 94 -12.80 23.61 -8.58
CA SER A 94 -14.00 24.31 -8.07
C SER A 94 -15.21 23.40 -7.88
N ASN A 95 -15.16 22.14 -8.34
CA ASN A 95 -16.18 21.12 -8.08
C ASN A 95 -15.59 19.82 -7.50
N HIS A 96 -14.33 19.84 -7.04
CA HIS A 96 -13.65 18.69 -6.45
C HIS A 96 -13.84 18.67 -4.93
N TYR A 97 -14.99 18.18 -4.47
CA TYR A 97 -15.42 18.16 -3.07
C TYR A 97 -14.78 17.02 -2.25
N ALA A 98 -13.46 17.04 -2.12
CA ALA A 98 -12.71 15.98 -1.43
C ALA A 98 -11.56 16.51 -0.56
N ASP A 99 -11.12 15.70 0.39
CA ASP A 99 -9.96 16.00 1.24
C ASP A 99 -8.72 15.26 0.75
N CYS A 100 -7.64 16.00 0.46
CA CYS A 100 -6.37 15.37 0.12
C CYS A 100 -5.73 14.67 1.33
N VAL A 101 -5.85 15.27 2.51
CA VAL A 101 -5.33 14.75 3.78
C VAL A 101 -6.41 14.82 4.85
N ALA A 102 -6.35 13.94 5.84
CA ALA A 102 -7.31 13.96 6.92
C ALA A 102 -7.16 15.24 7.79
N PRO A 103 -8.26 15.84 8.29
CA PRO A 103 -8.22 17.00 9.19
C PRO A 103 -7.33 16.81 10.43
N CYS A 104 -7.23 15.59 10.94
CA CYS A 104 -6.39 15.25 12.09
C CYS A 104 -4.88 15.38 11.81
N LYS A 105 -4.43 15.08 10.58
CA LYS A 105 -3.05 15.31 10.13
C LYS A 105 -2.78 16.79 9.89
N GLU A 106 -3.72 17.47 9.24
CA GLU A 106 -3.60 18.90 8.92
C GLU A 106 -3.50 19.78 10.16
N THR A 107 -4.31 19.49 11.19
CA THR A 107 -4.35 20.27 12.43
C THR A 107 -3.18 19.94 13.36
N CYS A 108 -2.46 18.84 13.11
CA CYS A 108 -1.27 18.48 13.90
C CYS A 108 -0.11 19.42 13.52
N PRO A 109 0.47 20.20 14.45
CA PRO A 109 1.57 21.11 14.13
C PRO A 109 2.80 20.41 13.54
N ALA A 110 3.13 19.21 14.03
CA ALA A 110 4.22 18.39 13.50
C ALA A 110 3.86 17.64 12.20
N GLY A 111 2.57 17.61 11.83
CA GLY A 111 2.08 16.92 10.63
C GLY A 111 2.07 15.39 10.75
N VAL A 112 1.87 14.84 11.95
CA VAL A 112 1.82 13.39 12.19
C VAL A 112 0.72 12.74 11.35
N ASP A 113 1.05 11.66 10.64
CA ASP A 113 0.11 10.95 9.78
C ASP A 113 -0.83 10.03 10.56
N VAL A 114 -1.84 10.64 11.18
CA VAL A 114 -2.82 9.94 12.03
C VAL A 114 -3.55 8.82 11.30
N GLN A 115 -4.02 9.09 10.09
CA GLN A 115 -4.75 8.09 9.32
C GLN A 115 -3.84 6.93 8.92
N GLY A 116 -2.61 7.23 8.46
CA GLY A 116 -1.64 6.21 8.06
C GLY A 116 -1.28 5.25 9.20
N TYR A 117 -0.90 5.78 10.38
CA TYR A 117 -0.50 4.87 11.48
C TYR A 117 -1.67 4.08 12.05
N ILE A 118 -2.91 4.61 12.02
CA ILE A 118 -4.10 3.86 12.44
C ILE A 118 -4.39 2.70 11.47
N SER A 119 -4.21 2.90 10.16
CA SER A 119 -4.33 1.81 9.18
C SER A 119 -3.28 0.71 9.39
N LEU A 120 -2.06 1.09 9.77
CA LEU A 120 -1.00 0.14 10.10
C LEU A 120 -1.30 -0.61 11.41
N ILE A 121 -1.85 0.07 12.43
CA ILE A 121 -2.34 -0.56 13.67
C ILE A 121 -3.40 -1.61 13.35
N GLU A 122 -4.39 -1.28 12.52
CA GLU A 122 -5.46 -2.23 12.12
C GLU A 122 -4.91 -3.52 11.52
N LYS A 123 -3.74 -3.45 10.85
CA LYS A 123 -3.04 -4.61 10.25
C LYS A 123 -2.01 -5.25 11.17
N SER A 124 -1.93 -4.81 12.42
CA SER A 124 -0.92 -5.22 13.41
C SER A 124 0.52 -4.94 12.98
N LEU A 125 0.73 -3.97 12.07
CA LEU A 125 2.03 -3.50 11.60
C LEU A 125 2.59 -2.42 12.55
N TYR A 126 2.79 -2.78 13.82
CA TYR A 126 3.13 -1.81 14.88
C TYR A 126 4.50 -1.15 14.69
N LYS A 127 5.49 -1.89 14.18
CA LYS A 127 6.82 -1.36 13.88
C LYS A 127 6.78 -0.32 12.76
N GLU A 128 5.98 -0.56 11.74
CA GLU A 128 5.73 0.39 10.65
C GLU A 128 4.94 1.60 11.14
N ALA A 129 3.96 1.38 12.02
CA ALA A 129 3.14 2.44 12.60
C ALA A 129 4.01 3.42 13.43
N ILE A 130 4.87 2.91 14.30
CA ILE A 130 5.78 3.76 15.10
C ILE A 130 6.84 4.43 14.22
N ALA A 131 7.35 3.74 13.20
CA ALA A 131 8.28 4.31 12.22
C ALA A 131 7.66 5.53 11.51
N LEU A 132 6.40 5.40 11.06
CA LEU A 132 5.66 6.48 10.40
C LEU A 132 5.46 7.69 11.32
N ILE A 133 5.19 7.47 12.62
CA ILE A 133 5.11 8.58 13.59
C ILE A 133 6.47 9.26 13.76
N LYS A 134 7.53 8.45 13.93
CA LYS A 134 8.92 8.90 14.12
C LYS A 134 9.54 9.56 12.88
N GLU A 135 8.84 9.62 11.75
CA GLU A 135 9.22 10.48 10.61
C GLU A 135 9.13 11.97 10.95
N VAL A 136 8.17 12.36 11.80
CA VAL A 136 7.91 13.76 12.13
C VAL A 136 7.78 14.05 13.63
N ASN A 137 7.65 13.01 14.45
CA ASN A 137 7.58 13.11 15.90
C ASN A 137 8.51 12.09 16.55
N PRO A 138 9.70 12.50 17.02
CA PRO A 138 10.66 11.60 17.65
C PRO A 138 10.35 11.28 19.12
N LEU A 139 9.31 11.89 19.70
CA LEU A 139 8.90 11.71 21.09
C LEU A 139 7.47 11.15 21.22
N PRO A 140 7.10 10.06 20.52
CA PRO A 140 5.74 9.54 20.52
C PRO A 140 5.26 9.03 21.88
N ALA A 141 6.11 8.43 22.71
CA ALA A 141 5.74 7.89 24.01
C ALA A 141 5.40 9.00 25.01
N ILE A 142 6.18 10.10 24.99
CA ILE A 142 5.88 11.31 25.75
C ILE A 142 4.61 11.98 25.20
N CYS A 143 4.51 12.13 23.87
CA CYS A 143 3.33 12.74 23.25
C CYS A 143 2.03 11.99 23.59
N GLY A 144 2.07 10.65 23.65
CA GLY A 144 0.90 9.83 24.00
C GLY A 144 0.41 10.00 25.45
N ARG A 145 1.14 10.74 26.27
CA ARG A 145 0.78 11.04 27.68
C ARG A 145 0.37 12.49 27.89
N VAL A 146 1.08 13.45 27.25
CA VAL A 146 0.95 14.88 27.61
C VAL A 146 0.50 15.80 26.46
N CYS A 147 0.22 15.25 25.27
CA CYS A 147 -0.22 16.06 24.14
C CYS A 147 -1.59 16.73 24.38
N VAL A 148 -1.80 17.89 23.75
CA VAL A 148 -3.06 18.64 23.77
C VAL A 148 -4.10 18.15 22.74
N ARG A 149 -3.76 17.11 21.98
CA ARG A 149 -4.65 16.36 21.06
C ARG A 149 -5.45 17.21 20.05
N PRO A 150 -4.84 18.15 19.31
CA PRO A 150 -5.56 18.96 18.29
C PRO A 150 -6.15 18.07 17.18
N CYS A 151 -5.52 16.93 16.92
CA CYS A 151 -5.99 15.90 16.00
C CYS A 151 -7.34 15.29 16.42
N GLU A 152 -7.62 15.14 17.72
CA GLU A 152 -8.89 14.63 18.22
C GLU A 152 -9.99 15.68 18.13
N VAL A 153 -9.66 16.96 18.35
CA VAL A 153 -10.61 18.08 18.16
C VAL A 153 -11.08 18.16 16.71
N ALA A 154 -10.17 17.96 15.75
CA ALA A 154 -10.48 17.97 14.32
C ALA A 154 -11.09 16.65 13.80
N CYS A 155 -11.21 15.61 14.64
CA CYS A 155 -11.69 14.31 14.21
C CYS A 155 -13.19 14.37 13.82
N ARG A 156 -13.52 13.89 12.62
CA ARG A 156 -14.92 13.89 12.13
C ARG A 156 -15.83 12.89 12.83
N ARG A 157 -15.29 11.95 13.64
CA ARG A 157 -16.09 11.14 14.57
C ARG A 157 -16.83 12.00 15.61
N ASN A 158 -16.36 13.21 15.92
CA ASN A 158 -17.12 14.16 16.73
C ASN A 158 -18.45 14.56 16.08
N LEU A 159 -18.56 14.50 14.75
CA LEU A 159 -19.78 14.84 14.01
C LEU A 159 -20.77 13.67 13.95
N THR A 160 -20.31 12.43 14.17
CA THR A 160 -21.17 11.22 14.20
C THR A 160 -21.49 10.77 15.62
N ASP A 161 -20.46 10.51 16.43
CA ASP A 161 -20.55 9.82 17.72
C ASP A 161 -20.47 10.78 18.91
N ASN A 162 -20.38 12.09 18.66
CA ASN A 162 -20.04 13.11 19.66
C ASN A 162 -18.76 12.81 20.44
N SER A 163 -17.88 11.97 19.89
CA SER A 163 -16.60 11.58 20.48
C SER A 163 -15.58 11.32 19.38
N PRO A 164 -14.30 11.70 19.56
CA PRO A 164 -13.27 11.44 18.56
C PRO A 164 -12.84 9.97 18.61
N ALA A 165 -12.09 9.52 17.60
CA ALA A 165 -11.26 8.33 17.75
C ALA A 165 -10.16 8.59 18.80
N GLY A 166 -9.78 7.57 19.57
CA GLY A 166 -8.73 7.58 20.60
C GLY A 166 -7.32 7.65 20.00
N ILE A 167 -7.07 8.68 19.20
CA ILE A 167 -5.86 8.91 18.40
C ILE A 167 -4.62 8.94 19.28
N ASP A 168 -4.69 9.65 20.42
CA ASP A 168 -3.56 9.77 21.34
C ASP A 168 -3.30 8.48 22.11
N TYR A 169 -4.38 7.75 22.46
CA TYR A 169 -4.31 6.48 23.16
C TYR A 169 -3.69 5.38 22.30
N MET A 170 -4.07 5.31 21.01
CA MET A 170 -3.45 4.41 20.04
C MET A 170 -1.97 4.74 19.80
N LYS A 171 -1.61 6.03 19.75
CA LYS A 171 -0.20 6.47 19.67
C LYS A 171 0.59 6.02 20.88
N ARG A 172 0.03 6.18 22.09
CA ARG A 172 0.64 5.69 23.32
C ARG A 172 0.86 4.18 23.27
N PHE A 173 -0.17 3.41 22.89
CA PHE A 173 -0.09 1.96 22.78
C PHE A 173 1.10 1.51 21.92
N ILE A 174 1.22 2.03 20.68
CA ILE A 174 2.32 1.62 19.79
C ILE A 174 3.69 2.11 20.25
N ALA A 175 3.76 3.26 20.92
CA ALA A 175 5.02 3.77 21.45
C ALA A 175 5.48 2.94 22.65
N ASP A 176 4.57 2.58 23.54
CA ASP A 176 4.85 1.69 24.67
C ASP A 176 5.20 0.27 24.18
N TYR A 177 4.52 -0.24 23.15
CA TYR A 177 4.87 -1.51 22.48
C TYR A 177 6.29 -1.48 21.91
N ASP A 178 6.66 -0.43 21.18
CA ASP A 178 8.01 -0.25 20.63
C ASP A 178 9.08 -0.16 21.74
N LEU A 179 8.82 0.58 22.82
CA LEU A 179 9.76 0.70 23.94
C LEU A 179 10.00 -0.63 24.69
N GLN A 180 9.02 -1.54 24.67
CA GLN A 180 9.08 -2.85 25.32
C GLN A 180 9.57 -3.98 24.40
N SER A 181 9.56 -3.77 23.08
CA SER A 181 9.95 -4.77 22.09
C SER A 181 11.46 -5.00 22.06
N GLU A 182 11.88 -6.25 21.84
CA GLU A 182 13.28 -6.60 21.51
C GLU A 182 13.67 -6.15 20.09
N ASP A 183 12.69 -6.09 19.18
CA ASP A 183 12.85 -5.64 17.79
C ASP A 183 12.22 -4.25 17.57
N TYR A 184 12.61 -3.30 18.41
CA TYR A 184 12.14 -1.93 18.35
C TYR A 184 12.67 -1.19 17.11
N PHE A 185 11.97 -0.13 16.71
CA PHE A 185 12.33 0.66 15.55
C PHE A 185 13.54 1.56 15.80
N ILE A 186 14.57 1.39 14.97
CA ILE A 186 15.73 2.28 14.85
C ILE A 186 15.67 2.93 13.47
N PRO A 187 15.72 4.27 13.36
CA PRO A 187 15.71 4.94 12.07
C PRO A 187 17.01 4.70 11.30
N GLU A 188 16.90 4.65 9.97
CA GLU A 188 18.07 4.67 9.10
C GLU A 188 18.80 6.02 9.20
N ILE A 189 20.12 5.96 9.30
CA ILE A 189 21.02 7.12 9.37
C ILE A 189 21.72 7.26 8.02
N GLU A 190 21.60 8.43 7.39
CA GLU A 190 22.30 8.75 6.15
C GLU A 190 23.83 8.74 6.35
N LYS A 191 24.59 8.60 5.26
CA LYS A 191 26.05 8.61 5.30
C LYS A 191 26.57 9.87 6.00
N SER A 192 27.62 9.72 6.81
CA SER A 192 28.16 10.85 7.57
C SER A 192 28.56 12.00 6.67
N THR A 193 28.15 13.21 7.06
CA THR A 193 28.50 14.48 6.40
C THR A 193 29.84 15.04 6.89
N ASN A 194 30.43 14.44 7.92
CA ASN A 194 31.56 14.97 8.70
C ASN A 194 31.30 16.35 9.35
N LYS A 195 30.05 16.80 9.41
CA LYS A 195 29.65 18.06 10.06
C LYS A 195 29.22 17.82 11.50
N LYS A 196 29.55 18.77 12.38
CA LYS A 196 29.23 18.72 13.81
C LYS A 196 28.31 19.87 14.21
N ILE A 197 27.30 19.57 15.01
CA ILE A 197 26.29 20.54 15.43
C ILE A 197 26.16 20.53 16.95
N ALA A 198 26.22 21.72 17.55
CA ALA A 198 25.91 21.91 18.96
C ALA A 198 24.43 22.28 19.14
N VAL A 199 23.71 21.55 19.98
CA VAL A 199 22.34 21.86 20.37
C VAL A 199 22.33 22.32 21.83
N ILE A 200 21.76 23.50 22.11
CA ILE A 200 21.72 24.06 23.47
C ILE A 200 20.35 23.80 24.09
N GLY A 201 20.31 22.90 25.08
CA GLY A 201 19.11 22.42 25.77
C GLY A 201 18.67 21.03 25.30
N ALA A 202 18.38 20.13 26.23
CA ALA A 202 17.85 18.78 26.00
C ALA A 202 16.34 18.70 26.26
N GLY A 203 15.60 19.78 25.98
CA GLY A 203 14.14 19.79 25.98
C GLY A 203 13.55 19.16 24.71
N PRO A 204 12.22 19.21 24.52
CA PRO A 204 11.58 18.60 23.36
C PRO A 204 12.09 19.11 22.02
N GLY A 205 12.35 20.43 21.92
CA GLY A 205 12.95 21.03 20.72
C GLY A 205 14.35 20.49 20.45
N GLY A 206 15.21 20.44 21.48
CA GLY A 206 16.61 20.01 21.34
C GLY A 206 16.76 18.51 21.03
N LEU A 207 16.03 17.66 21.75
CA LEU A 207 15.97 16.21 21.49
C LEU A 207 15.49 15.93 20.06
N SER A 208 14.47 16.66 19.60
CA SER A 208 13.94 16.51 18.24
C SER A 208 14.92 17.01 17.18
N CYS A 209 15.57 18.15 17.40
CA CYS A 209 16.61 18.66 16.50
C CYS A 209 17.75 17.65 16.34
N ALA A 210 18.22 17.11 17.46
CA ALA A 210 19.28 16.12 17.44
C ALA A 210 18.88 14.85 16.69
N TYR A 211 17.66 14.35 16.91
CA TYR A 211 17.14 13.21 16.15
C TYR A 211 17.12 13.46 14.64
N PHE A 212 16.54 14.58 14.18
CA PHE A 212 16.43 14.85 12.74
C PHE A 212 17.78 15.08 12.06
N LEU A 213 18.70 15.79 12.72
CA LEU A 213 20.02 16.08 12.18
C LEU A 213 20.94 14.86 12.20
N GLN A 214 20.87 14.04 13.25
CA GLN A 214 21.63 12.80 13.34
C GLN A 214 21.21 11.82 12.23
N LYS A 215 19.92 11.70 11.93
CA LYS A 215 19.41 10.94 10.78
C LYS A 215 19.96 11.42 9.43
N LYS A 216 20.29 12.71 9.31
CA LYS A 216 20.92 13.31 8.13
C LYS A 216 22.44 13.11 8.05
N GLY A 217 23.02 12.29 8.93
CA GLY A 217 24.46 11.97 8.93
C GLY A 217 25.34 13.02 9.61
N HIS A 218 24.75 14.07 10.21
CA HIS A 218 25.48 15.06 11.01
C HIS A 218 25.74 14.49 12.42
N GLN A 219 26.91 14.75 13.01
CA GLN A 219 27.15 14.44 14.42
C GLN A 219 26.53 15.52 15.28
N VAL A 220 25.64 15.15 16.21
CA VAL A 220 24.97 16.12 17.08
C VAL A 220 25.31 15.89 18.56
N ASP A 221 25.71 16.98 19.20
CA ASP A 221 26.03 17.00 20.62
C ASP A 221 25.13 18.04 21.32
N ILE A 222 24.39 17.59 22.33
CA ILE A 222 23.47 18.42 23.13
C ILE A 222 24.19 18.86 24.41
N PHE A 223 24.08 20.15 24.74
CA PHE A 223 24.53 20.72 26.02
C PHE A 223 23.32 21.08 26.89
N GLU A 224 23.13 20.36 27.98
CA GLU A 224 21.99 20.50 28.90
C GLU A 224 22.43 21.17 30.20
N ALA A 225 21.70 22.21 30.61
CA ALA A 225 22.02 22.99 31.80
C ALA A 225 21.79 22.22 33.12
N ASN A 226 20.84 21.28 33.14
CA ASN A 226 20.49 20.47 34.31
C ASN A 226 21.19 19.10 34.27
N SER A 227 20.96 18.27 35.30
CA SER A 227 21.63 16.97 35.47
C SER A 227 21.06 15.84 34.60
N HIS A 228 19.84 16.00 34.09
CA HIS A 228 19.14 15.04 33.23
C HIS A 228 18.43 15.75 32.08
N ALA A 229 18.21 15.01 30.98
CA ALA A 229 17.50 15.47 29.80
C ALA A 229 15.99 15.55 30.03
N GLY A 230 15.29 16.21 29.10
CA GLY A 230 13.83 16.37 29.10
C GLY A 230 13.37 17.83 29.20
N GLY A 231 14.20 18.72 29.76
CA GLY A 231 13.83 20.13 29.96
C GLY A 231 12.48 20.26 30.68
N MET A 232 11.55 21.04 30.14
CA MET A 232 10.20 21.21 30.73
C MET A 232 9.39 19.90 30.81
N LEU A 233 9.73 18.86 30.04
CA LEU A 233 9.09 17.56 30.15
C LEU A 233 9.41 16.87 31.48
N ARG A 234 10.64 17.03 31.98
CA ARG A 234 11.10 16.47 33.26
C ARG A 234 10.81 17.41 34.42
N TYR A 235 11.23 18.66 34.29
CA TYR A 235 11.21 19.62 35.40
C TYR A 235 9.90 20.42 35.50
N GLY A 236 8.94 20.15 34.62
CA GLY A 236 7.66 20.87 34.55
C GLY A 236 6.42 19.99 34.47
N ILE A 237 6.57 18.66 34.35
CA ILE A 237 5.47 17.70 34.33
C ILE A 237 5.73 16.63 35.41
N PRO A 238 4.77 16.34 36.29
CA PRO A 238 4.97 15.38 37.39
C PRO A 238 4.90 13.91 36.94
N GLU A 239 5.57 13.03 37.69
CA GLU A 239 5.73 11.60 37.35
C GLU A 239 4.42 10.80 37.22
N TYR A 240 3.35 11.17 37.95
CA TYR A 240 2.05 10.49 37.82
C TYR A 240 1.40 10.66 36.43
N ARG A 241 1.90 11.62 35.65
CA ARG A 241 1.42 11.98 34.31
C ARG A 241 2.45 11.66 33.24
N LEU A 242 3.74 11.91 33.51
CA LEU A 242 4.85 11.52 32.64
C LEU A 242 5.94 10.86 33.48
N PRO A 243 5.95 9.51 33.56
CA PRO A 243 6.97 8.79 34.31
C PRO A 243 8.39 9.08 33.77
N ASN A 244 9.32 9.34 34.69
CA ASN A 244 10.70 9.66 34.37
C ASN A 244 11.42 8.49 33.66
N ASP A 245 11.08 7.24 33.99
CA ASP A 245 11.65 6.06 33.35
C ASP A 245 11.26 5.92 31.87
N ILE A 246 10.03 6.29 31.52
CA ILE A 246 9.56 6.34 30.13
C ILE A 246 10.27 7.45 29.36
N LEU A 247 10.39 8.63 29.95
CA LEU A 247 11.15 9.74 29.39
C LEU A 247 12.61 9.32 29.12
N ASP A 248 13.27 8.71 30.09
CA ASP A 248 14.65 8.26 29.95
C ASP A 248 14.80 7.20 28.87
N LYS A 249 13.90 6.20 28.80
CA LYS A 249 13.90 5.22 27.71
C LYS A 249 13.81 5.87 26.34
N GLU A 250 12.92 6.85 26.16
CA GLU A 250 12.77 7.54 24.87
C GLU A 250 13.99 8.43 24.54
N VAL A 251 14.62 9.05 25.54
CA VAL A 251 15.91 9.77 25.37
C VAL A 251 17.04 8.81 25.02
N GLU A 252 17.11 7.63 25.64
CA GLU A 252 18.11 6.61 25.30
C GLU A 252 17.97 6.16 23.84
N ARG A 253 16.75 6.03 23.30
CA ARG A 253 16.56 5.75 21.86
C ARG A 253 17.18 6.82 20.95
N ILE A 254 17.18 8.08 21.37
CA ILE A 254 17.86 9.17 20.63
C ILE A 254 19.39 9.08 20.78
N LYS A 255 19.89 8.65 21.95
CA LYS A 255 21.33 8.44 22.15
C LYS A 255 21.87 7.26 21.35
N GLU A 256 21.08 6.18 21.21
CA GLU A 256 21.44 4.97 20.44
C GLU A 256 21.75 5.27 18.97
N ILE A 257 21.15 6.30 18.37
CA ILE A 257 21.45 6.73 16.99
C ILE A 257 22.71 7.60 16.88
N GLY A 258 23.45 7.83 17.98
CA GLY A 258 24.75 8.50 18.00
C GLY A 258 24.76 9.91 18.59
N VAL A 259 23.62 10.41 19.09
CA VAL A 259 23.54 11.72 19.76
C VAL A 259 24.24 11.66 21.12
N LYS A 260 25.07 12.66 21.42
CA LYS A 260 25.72 12.80 22.73
C LYS A 260 25.04 13.89 23.54
N ILE A 261 24.91 13.68 24.85
CA ILE A 261 24.32 14.67 25.76
C ILE A 261 25.32 14.95 26.89
N PHE A 262 25.66 16.23 27.07
CA PHE A 262 26.54 16.73 28.11
C PHE A 262 25.72 17.51 29.14
N PHE A 263 25.61 16.96 30.35
CA PHE A 263 24.81 17.54 31.44
C PHE A 263 25.57 18.57 32.28
N ASN A 264 24.84 19.39 33.02
CA ASN A 264 25.37 20.48 33.85
C ASN A 264 26.20 21.50 33.05
N LYS A 265 25.74 21.81 31.85
CA LYS A 265 26.41 22.59 30.82
C LYS A 265 25.49 23.73 30.38
N LYS A 266 25.69 24.92 30.94
CA LYS A 266 24.94 26.15 30.66
C LYS A 266 25.79 27.16 29.88
N LEU A 267 25.33 27.47 28.67
CA LEU A 267 25.92 28.50 27.81
C LEU A 267 25.91 29.87 28.51
N GLY A 268 27.02 30.61 28.39
CA GLY A 268 27.22 31.92 29.03
C GLY A 268 27.60 31.87 30.51
N LYS A 269 27.69 30.67 31.13
CA LYS A 269 28.17 30.50 32.50
C LYS A 269 29.38 29.57 32.60
N ASN A 270 29.17 28.29 32.33
CA ASN A 270 30.22 27.26 32.43
C ASN A 270 30.52 26.57 31.10
N ILE A 271 30.00 27.14 30.00
CA ILE A 271 30.44 26.93 28.62
C ILE A 271 30.47 28.30 27.95
N ASN A 272 31.55 28.58 27.23
CA ASN A 272 31.69 29.79 26.42
C ASN A 272 31.29 29.47 24.96
N TYR A 273 30.59 30.37 24.29
CA TYR A 273 30.29 30.24 22.87
C TYR A 273 31.55 30.10 21.99
N GLU A 274 32.69 30.67 22.39
CA GLU A 274 33.96 30.48 21.66
C GLU A 274 34.33 28.99 21.50
N GLU A 275 34.18 28.20 22.57
CA GLU A 275 34.44 26.76 22.56
C GLU A 275 33.48 26.03 21.61
N ILE A 276 32.22 26.46 21.56
CA ILE A 276 31.22 25.91 20.62
C ILE A 276 31.61 26.24 19.18
N LYS A 277 31.94 27.51 18.90
CA LYS A 277 32.30 27.98 17.55
C LYS A 277 33.55 27.29 17.00
N GLN A 278 34.53 26.95 17.85
CA GLN A 278 35.75 26.27 17.42
C GLN A 278 35.54 24.78 17.09
N ASN A 279 34.56 24.12 17.72
CA ASN A 279 34.39 22.67 17.66
C ASN A 279 33.20 22.20 16.81
N TYR A 280 32.27 23.10 16.46
CA TYR A 280 31.03 22.79 15.76
C TYR A 280 30.83 23.73 14.56
N ASP A 281 30.27 23.20 13.48
CA ASP A 281 29.99 23.94 12.24
C ASP A 281 28.72 24.81 12.34
N ALA A 282 27.78 24.44 13.21
CA ALA A 282 26.54 25.18 13.44
C ALA A 282 26.01 24.98 14.88
N THR A 283 25.14 25.89 15.32
CA THR A 283 24.49 25.83 16.64
C THR A 283 22.96 25.93 16.51
N ILE A 284 22.22 25.14 17.29
CA ILE A 284 20.77 25.30 17.45
C ILE A 284 20.41 25.60 18.91
N LEU A 285 19.74 26.72 19.12
CA LEU A 285 19.30 27.20 20.44
C LEU A 285 17.90 26.68 20.75
N THR A 286 17.76 25.83 21.77
CA THR A 286 16.49 25.21 22.21
C THR A 286 16.27 25.36 23.72
N ILE A 287 16.58 26.55 24.24
CA ILE A 287 16.69 26.85 25.68
C ILE A 287 15.36 26.79 26.46
N GLY A 288 14.22 26.90 25.77
CA GLY A 288 12.88 26.86 26.38
C GLY A 288 12.54 28.05 27.29
N SER A 289 11.29 28.12 27.74
CA SER A 289 10.78 29.15 28.66
C SER A 289 10.75 28.68 30.12
N GLN A 290 11.91 28.58 30.76
CA GLN A 290 12.04 27.88 32.05
C GLN A 290 11.77 28.75 33.30
N LYS A 291 11.65 30.07 33.17
CA LYS A 291 11.48 30.97 34.32
C LYS A 291 10.00 31.28 34.54
N GLY A 292 9.47 30.94 35.71
CA GLY A 292 8.09 31.25 36.04
C GLY A 292 7.89 32.71 36.50
N THR A 293 6.65 33.18 36.43
CA THR A 293 6.25 34.52 36.90
C THR A 293 5.53 34.43 38.24
N LEU A 294 5.82 35.38 39.15
CA LEU A 294 5.06 35.61 40.38
C LEU A 294 3.69 36.23 40.07
N ILE A 295 2.86 36.46 41.10
CA ILE A 295 1.45 36.84 40.98
C ILE A 295 1.27 38.22 40.31
N GLY A 296 2.22 39.12 40.49
CA GLY A 296 2.19 40.48 39.95
C GLY A 296 1.31 41.46 40.73
N CYS A 297 1.10 41.20 42.02
CA CYS A 297 0.35 42.06 42.94
C CYS A 297 1.20 42.47 44.15
N GLU A 298 0.73 43.45 44.94
CA GLU A 298 1.46 43.91 46.12
C GLU A 298 1.69 42.76 47.12
N GLY A 299 2.95 42.58 47.55
CA GLY A 299 3.35 41.59 48.56
C GLY A 299 3.61 40.18 48.04
N ASP A 300 3.66 39.96 46.73
CA ASP A 300 3.87 38.63 46.11
C ASP A 300 5.28 38.05 46.27
N ASP A 301 6.18 38.79 46.92
CA ASP A 301 7.51 38.40 47.38
C ASP A 301 7.52 37.78 48.80
N ALA A 302 6.33 37.48 49.37
CA ALA A 302 6.21 36.84 50.68
C ALA A 302 6.83 35.43 50.73
N GLU A 303 7.33 35.03 51.90
CA GLU A 303 7.73 33.63 52.12
C GLU A 303 6.49 32.71 51.99
N ASN A 304 6.68 31.49 51.46
CA ASN A 304 5.65 30.53 51.04
C ASN A 304 4.84 30.91 49.78
N VAL A 305 5.26 31.94 49.04
CA VAL A 305 4.80 32.20 47.66
C VAL A 305 5.87 31.71 46.68
N PHE A 306 5.53 30.69 45.90
CA PHE A 306 6.44 30.11 44.91
C PHE A 306 5.90 30.29 43.51
N SER A 307 6.78 30.38 42.52
CA SER A 307 6.35 30.10 41.16
C SER A 307 6.01 28.61 41.02
N GLY A 308 4.92 28.29 40.33
CA GLY A 308 4.52 26.90 40.08
C GLY A 308 5.60 26.08 39.35
N ILE A 309 6.36 26.72 38.44
CA ILE A 309 7.46 26.05 37.73
C ILE A 309 8.61 25.74 38.69
N GLU A 310 8.98 26.68 39.56
CA GLU A 310 10.04 26.45 40.56
C GLU A 310 9.64 25.38 41.55
N PHE A 311 8.36 25.34 41.96
CA PHE A 311 7.83 24.28 42.80
C PHE A 311 8.00 22.90 42.15
N LEU A 312 7.52 22.70 40.92
CA LEU A 312 7.64 21.43 40.21
C LEU A 312 9.10 21.06 39.91
N LYS A 313 9.93 22.04 39.51
CA LYS A 313 11.36 21.83 39.26
C LYS A 313 12.11 21.44 40.53
N ASN A 314 11.84 22.09 41.65
CA ASN A 314 12.51 21.78 42.93
C ASN A 314 12.11 20.40 43.44
N MET A 315 10.85 20.00 43.27
CA MET A 315 10.37 18.65 43.58
C MET A 315 11.19 17.59 42.85
N GLU A 316 11.34 17.74 41.52
CA GLU A 316 12.14 16.84 40.68
C GLU A 316 13.63 16.87 41.07
N MET A 317 14.22 18.06 41.21
CA MET A 317 15.65 18.20 41.51
C MET A 317 16.05 17.65 42.89
N THR A 318 15.15 17.74 43.87
CA THR A 318 15.42 17.27 45.25
C THR A 318 14.99 15.82 45.47
N GLY A 319 14.10 15.29 44.63
CA GLY A 319 13.47 13.98 44.81
C GLY A 319 12.63 13.87 46.09
N LYS A 320 12.30 15.00 46.75
CA LYS A 320 11.60 15.04 48.03
C LYS A 320 10.32 15.86 47.92
N PRO A 321 9.15 15.24 48.21
CA PRO A 321 7.91 15.99 48.30
C PRO A 321 7.98 17.10 49.34
N MET A 322 7.51 18.30 48.98
CA MET A 322 7.21 19.34 49.96
C MET A 322 6.08 18.84 50.86
N ASP A 323 6.18 19.06 52.18
CA ASP A 323 5.15 18.63 53.12
C ASP A 323 4.03 19.67 53.22
N PHE A 324 2.85 19.34 52.69
CA PHE A 324 1.65 20.15 52.83
C PHE A 324 0.65 19.57 53.85
N SER A 325 1.07 18.64 54.71
CA SER A 325 0.18 18.03 55.72
C SER A 325 -0.50 19.09 56.61
N ASN A 326 -1.83 19.07 56.64
CA ASN A 326 -2.68 20.04 57.35
C ASN A 326 -2.53 21.49 56.87
N LYS A 327 -2.14 21.70 55.59
CA LYS A 327 -1.96 23.02 54.98
C LYS A 327 -3.02 23.30 53.91
N THR A 328 -3.36 24.58 53.78
CA THR A 328 -4.21 25.09 52.70
C THR A 328 -3.36 25.77 51.63
N VAL A 329 -3.42 25.26 50.40
CA VAL A 329 -2.62 25.74 49.26
C VAL A 329 -3.53 26.41 48.23
N ALA A 330 -3.14 27.57 47.69
CA ALA A 330 -3.80 28.13 46.50
C ALA A 330 -2.87 28.11 45.29
N VAL A 331 -3.40 27.69 44.16
CA VAL A 331 -2.75 27.77 42.84
C VAL A 331 -3.41 28.89 42.05
N VAL A 332 -2.63 29.90 41.66
CA VAL A 332 -3.13 31.02 40.87
C VAL A 332 -2.82 30.76 39.40
N GLY A 333 -3.84 30.52 38.59
CA GLY A 333 -3.67 30.18 37.18
C GLY A 333 -4.76 29.26 36.63
N GLY A 334 -4.72 28.99 35.33
CA GLY A 334 -5.70 28.10 34.68
C GLY A 334 -5.15 27.26 33.51
N GLY A 335 -3.82 27.22 33.35
CA GLY A 335 -3.15 26.40 32.33
C GLY A 335 -2.74 25.02 32.85
N ASN A 336 -2.13 24.20 31.99
CA ASN A 336 -1.70 22.84 32.37
C ASN A 336 -0.76 22.85 33.58
N THR A 337 0.21 23.76 33.64
CA THR A 337 1.08 23.92 34.82
C THR A 337 0.31 24.16 36.11
N ALA A 338 -0.83 24.88 36.06
CA ALA A 338 -1.67 25.08 37.23
C ALA A 338 -2.35 23.77 37.68
N MET A 339 -2.78 22.94 36.72
CA MET A 339 -3.36 21.61 37.01
C MET A 339 -2.30 20.67 37.59
N ASP A 340 -1.10 20.67 37.01
CA ASP A 340 0.03 19.89 37.50
C ASP A 340 0.41 20.33 38.93
N CYS A 341 0.45 21.64 39.20
CA CYS A 341 0.72 22.18 40.54
C CYS A 341 -0.35 21.78 41.57
N CYS A 342 -1.64 21.93 41.25
CA CYS A 342 -2.71 21.68 42.24
C CYS A 342 -2.84 20.18 42.57
N ARG A 343 -2.76 19.31 41.56
CA ARG A 343 -2.80 17.86 41.71
C ARG A 343 -1.55 17.32 42.41
N THR A 344 -0.39 17.94 42.18
CA THR A 344 0.85 17.63 42.93
C THR A 344 0.74 18.08 44.38
N ALA A 345 0.22 19.29 44.66
CA ALA A 345 0.03 19.77 46.02
C ALA A 345 -0.89 18.85 46.85
N MET A 346 -1.96 18.33 46.23
CA MET A 346 -2.83 17.32 46.86
C MET A 346 -2.07 16.02 47.19
N ARG A 347 -1.22 15.54 46.28
CA ARG A 347 -0.35 14.35 46.50
C ARG A 347 0.74 14.58 47.55
N CYS A 348 1.11 15.83 47.78
CA CYS A 348 2.01 16.26 48.85
C CYS A 348 1.32 16.38 50.23
N GLY A 349 0.04 15.95 50.35
CA GLY A 349 -0.68 15.88 51.63
C GLY A 349 -1.47 17.13 52.02
N ALA A 350 -1.67 18.08 51.09
CA ALA A 350 -2.49 19.26 51.35
C ALA A 350 -3.90 18.85 51.81
N GLU A 351 -4.38 19.45 52.91
CA GLU A 351 -5.76 19.22 53.39
C GLU A 351 -6.76 19.85 52.41
N LYS A 352 -6.39 21.02 51.86
CA LYS A 352 -7.23 21.77 50.95
C LYS A 352 -6.41 22.47 49.88
N VAL A 353 -6.83 22.34 48.62
CA VAL A 353 -6.19 23.01 47.48
C VAL A 353 -7.23 23.81 46.70
N PHE A 354 -6.98 25.11 46.53
CA PHE A 354 -7.79 26.01 45.72
C PHE A 354 -7.11 26.34 44.39
N VAL A 355 -7.85 26.37 43.30
CA VAL A 355 -7.43 27.00 42.04
C VAL A 355 -8.12 28.35 41.91
N ILE A 356 -7.35 29.44 41.94
CA ILE A 356 -7.85 30.80 41.76
C ILE A 356 -7.69 31.18 40.29
N TYR A 357 -8.81 31.39 39.60
CA TYR A 357 -8.82 31.74 38.18
C TYR A 357 -9.72 32.94 37.90
N ARG A 358 -9.15 33.95 37.22
CA ARG A 358 -9.82 35.23 36.93
C ARG A 358 -10.94 35.16 35.88
N ARG A 359 -11.20 33.99 35.27
CA ARG A 359 -12.29 33.75 34.30
C ARG A 359 -13.10 32.52 34.70
N THR A 360 -14.01 32.07 33.84
CA THR A 360 -14.75 30.81 34.06
C THR A 360 -13.97 29.61 33.52
N GLU A 361 -14.45 28.41 33.85
CA GLU A 361 -13.89 27.14 33.36
C GLU A 361 -13.77 27.09 31.83
N LYS A 362 -14.76 27.62 31.11
CA LYS A 362 -14.79 27.60 29.63
C LYS A 362 -13.61 28.35 29.01
N GLU A 363 -13.05 29.34 29.70
CA GLU A 363 -11.88 30.09 29.24
C GLU A 363 -10.56 29.58 29.82
N MET A 364 -10.54 28.46 30.55
CA MET A 364 -9.28 27.86 31.03
C MET A 364 -8.46 27.34 29.85
N PRO A 365 -7.16 27.66 29.76
CA PRO A 365 -6.28 27.11 28.73
C PRO A 365 -5.80 25.68 28.99
N ALA A 366 -6.02 25.12 30.19
CA ALA A 366 -5.67 23.73 30.49
C ALA A 366 -6.49 22.73 29.66
N ASN A 367 -5.95 21.54 29.43
CA ASN A 367 -6.68 20.45 28.80
C ASN A 367 -7.92 20.10 29.64
N PRO A 368 -9.14 20.04 29.06
CA PRO A 368 -10.37 19.70 29.79
C PRO A 368 -10.29 18.40 30.61
N ILE A 369 -9.54 17.41 30.13
CA ILE A 369 -9.33 16.15 30.85
C ILE A 369 -8.59 16.39 32.17
N GLU A 370 -7.56 17.24 32.17
CA GLU A 370 -6.80 17.58 33.39
C GLU A 370 -7.66 18.34 34.40
N ILE A 371 -8.54 19.23 33.92
CA ILE A 371 -9.50 19.93 34.77
C ILE A 371 -10.48 18.93 35.40
N HIS A 372 -11.02 18.00 34.60
CA HIS A 372 -11.93 16.96 35.08
C HIS A 372 -11.27 16.05 36.13
N GLU A 373 -10.07 15.54 35.83
CA GLU A 373 -9.30 14.67 36.72
C GLU A 373 -8.94 15.37 38.04
N SER A 374 -8.53 16.65 38.00
CA SER A 374 -8.24 17.41 39.22
C SER A 374 -9.47 17.56 40.15
N LYS A 375 -10.68 17.70 39.58
CA LYS A 375 -11.91 17.77 40.38
C LYS A 375 -12.25 16.43 41.02
N LEU A 376 -11.98 15.32 40.33
CA LEU A 376 -12.13 13.97 40.92
C LEU A 376 -11.19 13.78 42.11
N GLU A 377 -10.02 14.41 42.09
CA GLU A 377 -9.02 14.41 43.17
C GLU A 377 -9.32 15.40 44.31
N GLY A 378 -10.45 16.13 44.27
CA GLY A 378 -10.91 16.99 45.36
C GLY A 378 -10.40 18.44 45.32
N ILE A 379 -9.87 18.90 44.19
CA ILE A 379 -9.43 20.29 44.01
C ILE A 379 -10.63 21.25 43.92
N GLU A 380 -10.63 22.32 44.71
CA GLU A 380 -11.69 23.35 44.71
C GLU A 380 -11.34 24.52 43.78
N TYR A 381 -12.33 25.02 43.03
CA TYR A 381 -12.13 26.10 42.05
C TYR A 381 -12.80 27.40 42.48
N LEU A 382 -12.02 28.48 42.53
CA LEU A 382 -12.48 29.86 42.71
C LEU A 382 -12.41 30.59 41.36
N PHE A 383 -13.45 30.41 40.55
CA PHE A 383 -13.61 31.11 39.28
C PHE A 383 -13.96 32.58 39.47
N LEU A 384 -13.76 33.36 38.41
CA LEU A 384 -14.05 34.80 38.41
C LEU A 384 -13.43 35.51 39.61
N THR A 385 -12.23 35.09 40.00
CA THR A 385 -11.53 35.57 41.19
C THR A 385 -10.08 35.87 40.82
N ASN A 386 -9.58 37.04 41.19
CA ASN A 386 -8.20 37.46 40.92
C ASN A 386 -7.54 37.96 42.21
N PRO A 387 -6.31 37.51 42.54
CA PRO A 387 -5.56 38.08 43.65
C PRO A 387 -5.24 39.56 43.39
N SER A 388 -5.48 40.44 44.36
CA SER A 388 -5.15 41.86 44.30
C SER A 388 -4.03 42.27 45.26
N LYS A 389 -3.84 41.53 46.37
CA LYS A 389 -2.76 41.74 47.35
C LYS A 389 -2.46 40.48 48.14
N VAL A 390 -1.18 40.20 48.40
CA VAL A 390 -0.73 39.16 49.33
C VAL A 390 -0.44 39.80 50.69
N ASN A 391 -1.09 39.30 51.74
CA ASN A 391 -0.95 39.83 53.10
C ASN A 391 0.10 39.01 53.86
N LYS A 392 1.14 39.71 54.34
CA LYS A 392 2.24 39.13 55.11
C LYS A 392 1.96 39.22 56.61
N ASP A 393 2.52 38.31 57.40
CA ASP A 393 2.64 38.46 58.84
C ASP A 393 3.84 39.36 59.22
N GLU A 394 4.08 39.52 60.52
CA GLU A 394 5.17 40.37 61.05
C GLU A 394 6.57 39.84 60.68
N ASN A 395 6.69 38.57 60.29
CA ASN A 395 7.94 37.93 59.87
C ASN A 395 8.12 37.91 58.35
N GLY A 396 7.16 38.44 57.57
CA GLY A 396 7.20 38.43 56.10
C GLY A 396 6.65 37.16 55.45
N VAL A 397 6.03 36.27 56.22
CA VAL A 397 5.45 35.01 55.74
C VAL A 397 4.00 35.24 55.28
N LEU A 398 3.56 34.49 54.26
CA LEU A 398 2.17 34.49 53.82
C LEU A 398 1.20 34.21 54.98
N LYS A 399 0.23 35.12 55.18
CA LYS A 399 -0.88 34.96 56.15
C LYS A 399 -2.23 34.75 55.45
N SER A 400 -2.47 35.49 54.37
CA SER A 400 -3.70 35.44 53.58
C SER A 400 -3.51 36.14 52.23
N VAL A 401 -4.47 35.99 51.33
CA VAL A 401 -4.54 36.73 50.07
C VAL A 401 -5.86 37.49 49.98
N THR A 402 -5.79 38.76 49.60
CA THR A 402 -6.96 39.55 49.22
C THR A 402 -7.26 39.27 47.74
N CYS A 403 -8.46 38.82 47.47
CA CYS A 403 -8.97 38.57 46.12
C CYS A 403 -10.10 39.54 45.78
N ILE A 404 -10.22 39.89 44.50
CA ILE A 404 -11.33 40.66 43.95
C ILE A 404 -12.17 39.78 43.02
N LYS A 405 -13.50 39.94 43.04
CA LYS A 405 -14.37 39.25 42.09
C LYS A 405 -14.27 39.90 40.72
N MET A 406 -14.38 39.07 39.68
CA MET A 406 -14.30 39.45 38.29
C MET A 406 -15.64 39.18 37.59
N GLU A 407 -15.90 39.91 36.51
CA GLU A 407 -16.93 39.59 35.53
C GLU A 407 -16.31 39.45 34.12
N LEU A 408 -17.02 38.78 33.21
CA LEU A 408 -16.56 38.62 31.83
C LEU A 408 -17.01 39.82 30.99
N GLY A 409 -16.06 40.61 30.52
CA GLY A 409 -16.24 41.63 29.50
C GLY A 409 -16.21 41.08 28.07
N GLU A 410 -15.97 41.94 27.10
CA GLU A 410 -15.89 41.54 25.69
C GLU A 410 -14.73 40.56 25.40
N PRO A 411 -14.88 39.65 24.43
CA PRO A 411 -13.79 38.81 23.92
C PRO A 411 -12.56 39.62 23.50
N ASP A 412 -11.37 39.10 23.82
CA ASP A 412 -10.12 39.58 23.23
C ASP A 412 -9.89 39.00 21.82
N LYS A 413 -8.77 39.34 21.18
CA LYS A 413 -8.42 38.86 19.83
C LYS A 413 -8.28 37.32 19.73
N SER A 414 -8.11 36.63 20.87
CA SER A 414 -8.09 35.17 20.94
C SER A 414 -9.48 34.56 21.13
N GLY A 415 -10.53 35.38 21.19
CA GLY A 415 -11.91 34.96 21.46
C GLY A 415 -12.22 34.74 22.95
N ARG A 416 -11.24 34.87 23.85
CA ARG A 416 -11.42 34.70 25.29
C ARG A 416 -11.96 35.99 25.90
N ARG A 417 -13.03 35.89 26.70
CA ARG A 417 -13.61 37.07 27.37
C ARG A 417 -12.61 37.70 28.34
N ARG A 418 -12.53 39.04 28.31
CA ARG A 418 -11.64 39.79 29.20
C ARG A 418 -12.17 39.77 30.63
N PRO A 419 -11.35 39.49 31.64
CA PRO A 419 -11.77 39.59 33.02
C PRO A 419 -11.78 41.07 33.44
N VAL A 420 -12.88 41.54 34.01
CA VAL A 420 -13.06 42.93 34.49
C VAL A 420 -13.32 42.89 36.00
N PRO A 421 -12.58 43.66 36.82
CA PRO A 421 -12.78 43.67 38.27
C PRO A 421 -14.12 44.32 38.65
N ILE A 422 -14.87 43.66 39.53
CA ILE A 422 -16.08 44.21 40.16
C ILE A 422 -15.64 45.08 41.33
N LYS A 423 -15.93 46.39 41.27
CA LYS A 423 -15.56 47.33 42.34
C LYS A 423 -16.20 46.95 43.68
N ASN A 424 -15.46 47.14 44.78
CA ASN A 424 -15.90 46.87 46.17
C ASN A 424 -16.31 45.40 46.41
N SER A 425 -15.65 44.44 45.75
CA SER A 425 -15.92 43.01 45.87
C SER A 425 -14.78 42.22 46.51
N GLU A 426 -13.85 42.93 47.15
CA GLU A 426 -12.67 42.36 47.78
C GLU A 426 -13.04 41.46 48.97
N PHE A 427 -12.41 40.29 49.05
CA PHE A 427 -12.52 39.38 50.18
C PHE A 427 -11.17 38.74 50.49
N GLU A 428 -11.01 38.26 51.72
CA GLU A 428 -9.76 37.67 52.20
C GLU A 428 -9.87 36.14 52.28
N LEU A 429 -8.86 35.44 51.75
CA LEU A 429 -8.72 33.99 51.82
C LEU A 429 -7.46 33.64 52.60
N LYS A 430 -7.62 32.93 53.73
CA LYS A 430 -6.49 32.45 54.55
C LYS A 430 -5.85 31.23 53.88
N LEU A 431 -4.54 31.26 53.72
CA LEU A 431 -3.75 30.26 52.99
C LEU A 431 -2.38 30.13 53.66
N ASP A 432 -1.80 28.93 53.62
CA ASP A 432 -0.42 28.67 54.07
C ASP A 432 0.60 28.83 52.93
N PHE A 433 0.19 28.50 51.69
CA PHE A 433 1.05 28.53 50.51
C PHE A 433 0.32 29.06 49.28
N ILE A 434 1.04 29.76 48.40
CA ILE A 434 0.55 30.14 47.07
C ILE A 434 1.54 29.67 45.99
N LEU A 435 1.02 28.98 44.97
CA LEU A 435 1.75 28.57 43.78
C LEU A 435 1.28 29.42 42.57
N ALA A 436 2.13 30.34 42.12
CA ALA A 436 1.85 31.21 40.98
C ALA A 436 2.14 30.50 39.65
N ALA A 437 1.09 30.09 38.94
CA ALA A 437 1.12 29.40 37.65
C ALA A 437 0.54 30.28 36.53
N ILE A 438 1.00 31.54 36.44
CA ILE A 438 0.41 32.56 35.55
C ILE A 438 1.24 32.91 34.29
N GLY A 439 2.32 32.18 34.02
CA GLY A 439 3.14 32.38 32.82
C GLY A 439 4.56 31.86 32.98
N GLN A 440 5.26 31.76 31.84
CA GLN A 440 6.67 31.40 31.77
C GLN A 440 7.40 32.39 30.85
N LYS A 441 8.69 32.59 31.08
CA LYS A 441 9.55 33.49 30.32
C LYS A 441 10.84 32.79 29.91
N THR A 442 11.30 33.13 28.70
CA THR A 442 12.63 32.78 28.21
C THR A 442 13.70 33.60 28.94
N VAL A 443 14.83 32.97 29.24
CA VAL A 443 16.01 33.64 29.83
C VAL A 443 17.14 33.54 28.82
N VAL A 444 17.49 34.68 28.22
CA VAL A 444 18.57 34.79 27.23
C VAL A 444 19.72 35.61 27.84
N ASP A 445 20.42 35.03 28.81
CA ASP A 445 21.52 35.67 29.57
C ASP A 445 22.91 35.50 28.92
N PHE A 446 22.96 35.05 27.66
CA PHE A 446 24.18 34.73 26.92
C PHE A 446 24.34 35.50 25.59
N LEU A 447 23.49 36.51 25.33
CA LEU A 447 23.52 37.30 24.08
C LEU A 447 24.90 37.91 23.82
N ASP A 448 25.46 38.61 24.80
CA ASP A 448 26.76 39.26 24.68
C ASP A 448 27.86 38.23 24.41
N ASN A 449 27.82 37.10 25.13
CA ASN A 449 28.77 36.00 24.93
C ASN A 449 28.74 35.42 23.51
N VAL A 450 27.60 35.45 22.82
CA VAL A 450 27.51 35.01 21.42
C VAL A 450 27.94 36.13 20.47
N ASN A 451 27.42 37.35 20.68
CA ASN A 451 27.59 38.49 19.77
C ASN A 451 29.03 39.02 19.71
N GLU A 452 29.82 38.89 20.78
CA GLU A 452 31.25 39.25 20.80
C GLU A 452 32.10 38.52 19.75
N HIS A 453 31.59 37.41 19.18
CA HIS A 453 32.30 36.61 18.19
C HIS A 453 31.86 36.85 16.74
N PHE A 454 31.03 37.86 16.47
CA PHE A 454 30.56 38.20 15.13
C PHE A 454 30.65 39.71 14.88
N GLU A 455 31.21 40.12 13.74
CA GLU A 455 31.37 41.56 13.40
C GLU A 455 30.17 42.14 12.65
N ASN A 456 29.54 41.34 11.77
CA ASN A 456 28.49 41.79 10.85
C ASN A 456 27.17 41.01 10.99
N GLU A 457 27.10 40.10 11.96
CA GLU A 457 25.94 39.28 12.27
C GLU A 457 25.60 39.46 13.75
N GLU A 458 24.33 39.40 14.12
CA GLU A 458 23.89 39.68 15.49
C GLU A 458 22.71 38.79 15.89
N LEU A 459 22.84 38.11 17.02
CA LEU A 459 21.75 37.41 17.68
C LEU A 459 20.89 38.42 18.45
N LYS A 460 19.60 38.48 18.12
CA LYS A 460 18.64 39.44 18.69
C LYS A 460 17.57 38.75 19.49
N ILE A 461 16.97 39.50 20.41
CA ILE A 461 15.70 39.15 21.05
C ILE A 461 14.58 40.00 20.47
N ASN A 462 13.40 39.40 20.36
CA ASN A 462 12.20 40.10 19.95
C ASN A 462 11.61 40.92 21.11
N ARG A 463 10.54 41.68 20.84
CA ARG A 463 9.88 42.55 21.85
C ARG A 463 9.33 41.82 23.09
N TRP A 464 9.23 40.49 23.06
CA TRP A 464 8.72 39.66 24.14
C TRP A 464 9.84 39.05 25.00
N GLY A 465 11.10 39.22 24.60
CA GLY A 465 12.26 38.67 25.28
C GLY A 465 12.66 37.26 24.83
N ASP A 466 12.08 36.76 23.73
CA ASP A 466 12.44 35.49 23.09
C ASP A 466 13.44 35.72 21.95
N ILE A 467 14.13 34.67 21.49
CA ILE A 467 15.11 34.73 20.41
C ILE A 467 14.40 35.12 19.09
N ASP A 468 14.94 36.13 18.40
CA ASP A 468 14.45 36.54 17.09
C ASP A 468 14.98 35.60 16.00
N ALA A 469 14.06 34.97 15.27
CA ALA A 469 14.36 34.03 14.19
C ALA A 469 13.34 34.18 13.06
N ASN A 470 13.76 33.85 11.84
CA ASN A 470 12.90 33.88 10.68
C ASN A 470 11.70 32.92 10.89
N PRO A 471 10.44 33.37 10.71
CA PRO A 471 9.27 32.55 11.03
C PRO A 471 9.07 31.32 10.12
N LYS A 472 9.77 31.26 8.97
CA LYS A 472 9.65 30.15 8.00
C LYS A 472 10.85 29.21 8.01
N THR A 473 12.04 29.69 8.33
CA THR A 473 13.30 28.91 8.31
C THR A 473 13.93 28.74 9.69
N LEU A 474 13.50 29.52 10.68
CA LEU A 474 14.02 29.53 12.05
C LEU A 474 15.54 29.80 12.16
N GLN A 475 16.12 30.37 11.10
CA GLN A 475 17.46 30.94 11.12
C GLN A 475 17.43 32.26 11.88
N THR A 476 18.44 32.49 12.73
CA THR A 476 18.57 33.73 13.49
C THR A 476 19.29 34.81 12.67
N GLY A 477 19.57 35.97 13.27
CA GLY A 477 20.42 37.00 12.64
C GLY A 477 21.89 36.59 12.47
N VAL A 478 22.30 35.45 13.03
CA VAL A 478 23.61 34.81 12.81
C VAL A 478 23.42 33.59 11.91
N SER A 479 24.15 33.54 10.79
CA SER A 479 23.92 32.59 9.70
C SER A 479 24.13 31.13 10.12
N SER A 480 25.08 30.89 11.03
CA SER A 480 25.41 29.58 11.61
C SER A 480 24.58 29.20 12.84
N ILE A 481 23.64 30.06 13.28
CA ILE A 481 22.79 29.83 14.46
C ILE A 481 21.31 29.77 14.08
N PHE A 482 20.65 28.71 14.53
CA PHE A 482 19.22 28.49 14.40
C PHE A 482 18.57 28.44 15.80
N ALA A 483 17.26 28.64 15.89
CA ALA A 483 16.56 28.56 17.17
C ALA A 483 15.20 27.88 17.02
N ALA A 484 14.79 27.07 18.01
CA ALA A 484 13.52 26.35 17.97
C ALA A 484 12.91 26.15 19.36
N GLY A 485 11.60 25.90 19.37
CA GLY A 485 10.79 25.68 20.56
C GLY A 485 10.43 26.97 21.29
N ASP A 486 10.09 26.85 22.57
CA ASP A 486 9.57 27.98 23.36
C ASP A 486 10.55 29.17 23.47
N GLY A 487 11.85 28.94 23.21
CA GLY A 487 12.84 30.01 23.16
C GLY A 487 12.65 31.01 22.01
N VAL A 488 11.80 30.70 21.02
CA VAL A 488 11.48 31.57 19.86
C VAL A 488 10.06 32.14 19.97
N THR A 489 9.09 31.31 20.33
CA THR A 489 7.66 31.68 20.32
C THR A 489 7.09 32.03 21.70
N GLY A 490 7.88 31.89 22.77
CA GLY A 490 7.36 31.81 24.13
C GLY A 490 6.70 30.45 24.40
N PRO A 491 6.06 30.26 25.57
CA PRO A 491 5.49 28.98 25.99
C PRO A 491 4.50 28.42 24.97
N ALA A 492 4.86 27.31 24.33
CA ALA A 492 4.05 26.63 23.32
C ALA A 492 3.74 25.19 23.78
N THR A 493 3.01 24.45 22.95
CA THR A 493 2.74 23.03 23.22
C THR A 493 3.92 22.16 22.77
N LEU A 494 4.07 20.99 23.41
CA LEU A 494 5.10 20.00 23.05
C LEU A 494 5.18 19.75 21.54
N ILE A 495 4.04 19.51 20.89
CA ILE A 495 3.99 19.16 19.47
C ILE A 495 4.39 20.33 18.56
N GLU A 496 4.22 21.59 18.99
CA GLU A 496 4.69 22.77 18.26
C GLU A 496 6.22 22.91 18.37
N ALA A 497 6.81 22.59 19.52
CA ALA A 497 8.26 22.57 19.68
C ALA A 497 8.91 21.53 18.75
N ILE A 498 8.28 20.35 18.60
CA ILE A 498 8.71 19.30 17.66
C ILE A 498 8.60 19.78 16.21
N ALA A 499 7.51 20.47 15.86
CA ALA A 499 7.32 21.04 14.53
C ALA A 499 8.40 22.08 14.19
N GLN A 500 8.73 22.98 15.11
CA GLN A 500 9.81 23.95 14.94
C GLN A 500 11.18 23.27 14.83
N ALA A 501 11.44 22.25 15.65
CA ALA A 501 12.69 21.51 15.59
C ALA A 501 12.94 20.90 14.20
N LYS A 502 11.88 20.38 13.56
CA LYS A 502 11.95 19.87 12.18
C LYS A 502 12.34 20.96 11.18
N ILE A 503 11.76 22.16 11.29
CA ILE A 503 12.05 23.30 10.42
C ILE A 503 13.50 23.77 10.63
N ALA A 504 13.91 24.00 11.87
CA ALA A 504 15.27 24.45 12.20
C ALA A 504 16.33 23.43 11.76
N SER A 505 16.05 22.13 11.93
CA SER A 505 16.94 21.05 11.48
C SER A 505 17.10 21.02 9.97
N LEU A 506 16.01 21.22 9.21
CA LEU A 506 16.08 21.30 7.75
C LEU A 506 16.93 22.50 7.30
N SER A 507 16.68 23.68 7.87
CA SER A 507 17.43 24.89 7.51
C SER A 507 18.90 24.81 7.91
N CYS A 508 19.21 24.20 9.06
CA CYS A 508 20.58 23.91 9.49
C CYS A 508 21.27 22.92 8.55
N HIS A 509 20.58 21.84 8.14
CA HIS A 509 21.11 20.90 7.16
C HIS A 509 21.41 21.58 5.82
N GLN A 510 20.48 22.36 5.27
CA GLN A 510 20.68 23.13 4.03
C GLN A 510 21.91 24.05 4.13
N PHE A 511 22.04 24.79 5.24
CA PHE A 511 23.20 25.63 5.51
C PHE A 511 24.52 24.85 5.48
N LEU A 512 24.59 23.73 6.21
CA LEU A 512 25.81 22.91 6.32
C LEU A 512 26.19 22.21 5.01
N MET A 513 25.20 21.91 4.17
CA MET A 513 25.40 21.32 2.85
C MET A 513 25.68 22.37 1.76
N ASN A 514 25.79 23.66 2.11
CA ASN A 514 25.94 24.78 1.19
C ASN A 514 24.80 24.87 0.15
N GLU A 515 23.59 24.49 0.55
CA GLU A 515 22.36 24.64 -0.23
C GLU A 515 21.70 25.99 0.08
N GLU A 516 20.86 26.47 -0.84
CA GLU A 516 20.02 27.63 -0.58
C GLU A 516 18.99 27.30 0.51
N ILE A 517 18.98 28.06 1.61
CA ILE A 517 18.05 27.84 2.73
C ILE A 517 16.62 28.18 2.27
N LYS A 518 15.83 27.14 2.02
CA LYS A 518 14.46 27.25 1.55
C LYS A 518 13.51 26.66 2.57
N ALA A 519 12.47 27.44 2.89
CA ALA A 519 11.33 26.92 3.61
C ALA A 519 10.66 25.80 2.81
N VAL A 520 10.05 24.84 3.51
CA VAL A 520 9.29 23.75 2.87
C VAL A 520 8.18 24.37 2.01
N GLU A 521 8.19 24.05 0.71
CA GLU A 521 7.13 24.47 -0.20
C GLU A 521 5.79 23.87 0.24
N LYS A 522 4.73 24.68 0.23
CA LYS A 522 3.40 24.20 0.55
C LYS A 522 2.82 23.48 -0.66
N GLU A 523 2.55 22.20 -0.51
CA GLU A 523 1.77 21.45 -1.49
C GLU A 523 0.33 21.96 -1.56
N PHE A 524 -0.30 21.80 -2.72
CA PHE A 524 -1.74 21.99 -2.86
C PHE A 524 -2.49 20.88 -2.10
N LEU A 525 -3.50 21.25 -1.31
CA LEU A 525 -4.39 20.34 -0.61
C LEU A 525 -5.85 20.79 -0.81
N SER A 526 -6.65 19.92 -1.44
CA SER A 526 -8.10 20.07 -1.49
C SER A 526 -8.71 19.80 -0.12
N LYS A 527 -9.77 20.56 0.24
CA LYS A 527 -10.48 20.43 1.51
C LYS A 527 -11.98 20.61 1.31
N LYS A 528 -12.80 19.76 1.91
CA LYS A 528 -14.26 19.92 1.92
C LYS A 528 -14.70 21.22 2.59
N GLU A 529 -13.97 21.66 3.61
CA GLU A 529 -14.19 22.92 4.33
C GLU A 529 -13.99 24.17 3.46
N ASN A 530 -13.36 24.03 2.27
CA ASN A 530 -13.29 25.12 1.30
C ASN A 530 -14.62 25.36 0.57
N PHE A 531 -15.55 24.41 0.60
CA PHE A 531 -16.86 24.46 -0.06
C PHE A 531 -17.99 24.75 0.94
N LYS A 532 -18.07 23.97 2.02
CA LYS A 532 -19.03 24.18 3.11
C LYS A 532 -18.47 23.76 4.46
N LYS A 533 -18.99 24.37 5.52
CA LYS A 533 -18.73 23.91 6.89
C LYS A 533 -19.29 22.49 7.05
N GLN A 534 -18.47 21.60 7.61
CA GLN A 534 -18.86 20.22 7.91
C GLN A 534 -19.70 20.18 9.19
N VAL A 535 -20.85 19.52 9.15
CA VAL A 535 -21.81 19.43 10.27
C VAL A 535 -22.28 17.99 10.48
N SER A 536 -22.92 17.69 11.61
CA SER A 536 -23.37 16.32 11.94
C SER A 536 -24.28 15.68 10.90
N ASP A 537 -25.18 16.45 10.28
CA ASP A 537 -26.10 15.96 9.24
C ASP A 537 -25.37 15.41 8.00
N ASP A 538 -24.13 15.85 7.74
CA ASP A 538 -23.33 15.35 6.62
C ASP A 538 -22.83 13.90 6.84
N TYR A 539 -22.80 13.43 8.10
CA TYR A 539 -22.19 12.15 8.49
C TYR A 539 -23.14 11.20 9.24
N PHE A 540 -24.17 11.73 9.89
CA PHE A 540 -25.12 10.95 10.68
C PHE A 540 -25.83 9.90 9.80
N GLY A 541 -25.85 8.64 10.24
CA GLY A 541 -26.46 7.53 9.51
C GLY A 541 -25.65 6.99 8.31
N LYS A 542 -24.54 7.63 7.92
CA LYS A 542 -23.64 7.14 6.86
C LYS A 542 -22.57 6.18 7.36
N PHE A 543 -22.26 6.25 8.65
CA PHE A 543 -21.27 5.40 9.32
C PHE A 543 -21.91 4.75 10.55
N GLU A 544 -21.49 3.52 10.85
CA GLU A 544 -21.92 2.85 12.07
C GLU A 544 -21.42 3.62 13.31
N SER A 545 -22.35 3.92 14.23
CA SER A 545 -22.01 4.62 15.47
C SER A 545 -21.38 3.65 16.46
N MET A 546 -20.24 4.05 17.02
CA MET A 546 -19.45 3.21 17.94
C MET A 546 -19.02 4.03 19.14
N ASN A 547 -19.21 3.48 20.34
CA ASN A 547 -18.73 4.11 21.57
C ASN A 547 -17.20 4.15 21.59
N LYS A 548 -16.65 5.28 22.05
CA LYS A 548 -15.22 5.43 22.32
C LYS A 548 -14.82 4.52 23.47
N ASN A 549 -13.68 3.85 23.34
CA ASN A 549 -13.05 3.18 24.48
C ASN A 549 -12.34 4.23 25.34
N GLU A 550 -12.72 4.32 26.61
CA GLU A 550 -12.05 5.23 27.56
C GLU A 550 -10.69 4.67 27.99
N MET A 551 -9.76 5.56 28.30
CA MET A 551 -8.44 5.19 28.80
C MET A 551 -8.58 4.48 30.15
N PRO A 552 -8.08 3.24 30.30
CA PRO A 552 -8.01 2.59 31.60
C PRO A 552 -7.22 3.45 32.59
N THR A 553 -7.76 3.65 33.79
CA THR A 553 -7.14 4.46 34.85
C THR A 553 -7.11 3.73 36.18
N LEU A 554 -6.21 4.14 37.08
CA LEU A 554 -6.25 3.71 38.48
C LEU A 554 -7.58 4.07 39.15
N ASP A 555 -8.04 3.21 40.06
CA ASP A 555 -9.21 3.48 40.90
C ASP A 555 -9.04 4.82 41.63
N LYS A 556 -10.13 5.59 41.74
CA LYS A 556 -10.15 6.92 42.34
C LYS A 556 -9.46 6.96 43.71
N ASN A 557 -9.69 5.95 44.55
CA ASN A 557 -9.14 5.91 45.91
C ASN A 557 -7.62 5.67 45.94
N ASN A 558 -7.06 5.22 44.82
CA ASN A 558 -5.64 4.91 44.65
C ASN A 558 -4.92 5.92 43.75
N ARG A 559 -5.48 7.13 43.52
CA ARG A 559 -4.86 8.17 42.68
C ARG A 559 -3.94 9.14 43.44
N VAL A 560 -4.05 9.22 44.76
CA VAL A 560 -3.24 10.11 45.61
C VAL A 560 -1.86 9.48 45.88
N ASN A 561 -1.08 9.31 44.81
CA ASN A 561 0.32 8.90 44.82
C ASN A 561 0.98 9.35 43.51
N PHE A 562 2.28 9.08 43.36
CA PHE A 562 3.05 9.45 42.17
C PHE A 562 3.11 8.35 41.10
N LYS A 563 2.33 7.27 41.22
CA LYS A 563 2.24 6.26 40.15
C LYS A 563 1.46 6.81 38.96
N GLU A 564 1.79 6.33 37.77
CA GLU A 564 1.07 6.69 36.54
C GLU A 564 -0.43 6.36 36.67
N VAL A 565 -1.29 7.35 36.40
CA VAL A 565 -2.75 7.20 36.58
C VAL A 565 -3.41 6.51 35.39
N GLU A 566 -3.03 6.88 34.16
CA GLU A 566 -3.52 6.26 32.93
C GLU A 566 -2.68 5.02 32.60
N LEU A 567 -3.30 3.87 32.34
CA LEU A 567 -2.63 2.57 32.23
C LEU A 567 -2.33 2.12 30.78
N GLY A 568 -2.85 2.83 29.78
CA GLY A 568 -2.71 2.45 28.36
C GLY A 568 -3.78 1.45 27.90
N PHE A 569 -3.89 1.26 26.58
CA PHE A 569 -4.75 0.26 25.98
C PHE A 569 -4.08 -1.11 25.94
N ASP A 570 -4.87 -2.17 25.98
CA ASP A 570 -4.46 -3.48 25.48
C ASP A 570 -4.63 -3.54 23.94
N GLU A 571 -4.07 -4.59 23.34
CA GLU A 571 -4.10 -4.76 21.88
C GLU A 571 -5.53 -4.80 21.34
N ARG A 572 -6.44 -5.53 22.00
CA ARG A 572 -7.83 -5.68 21.54
C ARG A 572 -8.57 -4.35 21.55
N THR A 573 -8.43 -3.58 22.62
CA THR A 573 -9.00 -2.24 22.75
C THR A 573 -8.42 -1.30 21.70
N CYS A 574 -7.11 -1.37 21.47
CA CYS A 574 -6.45 -0.58 20.43
C CYS A 574 -7.00 -0.92 19.02
N GLN A 575 -7.18 -2.21 18.71
CA GLN A 575 -7.77 -2.67 17.45
C GLN A 575 -9.22 -2.19 17.27
N ASN A 576 -10.05 -2.29 18.32
CA ASN A 576 -11.41 -1.77 18.28
C ASN A 576 -11.44 -0.26 18.02
N GLU A 577 -10.53 0.48 18.65
CA GLU A 577 -10.44 1.93 18.47
C GLU A 577 -9.92 2.32 17.07
N ALA A 578 -8.98 1.54 16.50
CA ALA A 578 -8.48 1.73 15.15
C ALA A 578 -9.62 1.60 14.11
N ASN A 579 -10.51 0.62 14.30
CA ASN A 579 -11.68 0.40 13.46
C ASN A 579 -12.69 1.56 13.48
N ARG A 580 -12.68 2.42 14.52
CA ARG A 580 -13.50 3.64 14.54
C ARG A 580 -13.01 4.70 13.55
N CYS A 581 -11.78 4.66 13.03
CA CYS A 581 -11.31 5.68 12.08
C CYS A 581 -12.14 5.68 10.77
N LEU A 582 -12.56 6.87 10.33
CA LEU A 582 -13.36 7.08 9.10
C LEU A 582 -12.53 7.24 7.82
N GLU A 583 -11.19 7.25 7.90
CA GLU A 583 -10.28 7.42 6.76
C GLU A 583 -10.59 8.63 5.87
N CYS A 584 -10.74 9.80 6.50
CA CYS A 584 -11.19 11.02 5.83
C CYS A 584 -10.28 11.53 4.70
N GLY A 585 -9.00 11.17 4.69
CA GLY A 585 -8.02 11.57 3.67
C GLY A 585 -7.96 10.60 2.48
N CYS A 586 -7.59 11.12 1.32
CA CYS A 586 -7.54 10.37 0.07
C CYS A 586 -6.36 9.38 0.00
N GLU A 587 -6.64 8.12 -0.34
CA GLU A 587 -5.63 7.06 -0.52
C GLU A 587 -4.59 7.37 -1.61
N SER A 588 -4.96 8.08 -2.67
CA SER A 588 -4.05 8.46 -3.76
C SER A 588 -3.24 9.72 -3.47
N TYR A 589 -3.09 10.16 -2.20
CA TYR A 589 -2.34 11.38 -1.83
C TYR A 589 -0.95 11.47 -2.47
N PHE A 590 -0.21 10.35 -2.55
CA PHE A 590 1.15 10.31 -3.13
C PHE A 590 1.17 10.18 -4.66
N THR A 591 0.07 9.75 -5.29
CA THR A 591 0.01 9.41 -6.73
C THR A 591 -1.03 10.23 -7.51
N CYS A 592 -1.70 11.20 -6.87
CA CYS A 592 -2.74 12.02 -7.49
C CYS A 592 -2.14 13.08 -8.43
N ASP A 593 -2.37 12.89 -9.73
CA ASP A 593 -1.89 13.82 -10.77
C ASP A 593 -2.52 15.22 -10.62
N LEU A 594 -3.78 15.31 -10.16
CA LEU A 594 -4.44 16.60 -9.94
C LEU A 594 -3.72 17.40 -8.85
N LYS A 595 -3.37 16.77 -7.73
CA LYS A 595 -2.60 17.39 -6.64
C LYS A 595 -1.23 17.83 -7.13
N LYS A 596 -0.52 16.96 -7.86
CA LYS A 596 0.80 17.25 -8.43
C LYS A 596 0.76 18.51 -9.29
N TYR A 597 -0.11 18.57 -10.28
CA TYR A 597 -0.18 19.73 -11.18
C TYR A 597 -0.77 20.96 -10.49
N ALA A 598 -1.73 20.82 -9.57
CA ALA A 598 -2.22 21.94 -8.77
C ALA A 598 -1.11 22.59 -7.93
N THR A 599 -0.18 21.78 -7.40
CA THR A 599 1.00 22.27 -6.70
C THR A 599 1.95 22.99 -7.66
N GLU A 600 2.34 22.33 -8.76
CA GLU A 600 3.28 22.86 -9.77
C GLU A 600 2.84 24.21 -10.34
N TYR A 601 1.55 24.39 -10.61
CA TYR A 601 1.00 25.61 -11.21
C TYR A 601 0.37 26.57 -10.19
N ASN A 602 0.53 26.33 -8.88
CA ASN A 602 -0.04 27.15 -7.80
C ASN A 602 -1.54 27.42 -7.98
N ALA A 603 -2.31 26.36 -8.23
CA ALA A 603 -3.76 26.44 -8.39
C ALA A 603 -4.46 26.75 -7.05
N GLU A 604 -5.61 27.40 -7.13
CA GLU A 604 -6.38 27.90 -6.01
C GLU A 604 -7.81 27.36 -6.07
N GLN A 605 -8.15 26.44 -5.16
CA GLN A 605 -9.47 25.80 -5.12
C GLN A 605 -10.65 26.78 -5.01
N LYS A 606 -10.45 27.92 -4.34
CA LYS A 606 -11.49 28.95 -4.13
C LYS A 606 -11.57 29.99 -5.26
N ARG A 607 -10.72 29.89 -6.29
CA ARG A 607 -10.63 30.92 -7.35
C ARG A 607 -11.95 31.15 -8.07
N PHE A 608 -12.65 30.06 -8.38
CA PHE A 608 -13.97 30.06 -9.01
C PHE A 608 -15.05 29.53 -8.06
N ALA A 609 -14.98 29.93 -6.78
CA ALA A 609 -15.98 29.52 -5.80
C ALA A 609 -17.41 29.87 -6.27
N GLY A 610 -18.32 28.90 -6.15
CA GLY A 610 -19.70 28.98 -6.61
C GLY A 610 -20.48 27.73 -6.17
N ASP A 611 -21.51 27.37 -6.92
CA ASP A 611 -22.22 26.10 -6.71
C ASP A 611 -21.26 24.93 -6.90
N PHE A 612 -21.44 23.88 -6.10
CA PHE A 612 -20.72 22.61 -6.20
C PHE A 612 -21.71 21.44 -6.05
N LYS A 613 -21.27 20.23 -6.42
CA LYS A 613 -22.06 19.00 -6.28
C LYS A 613 -21.49 18.11 -5.19
N GLU A 614 -22.39 17.51 -4.44
CA GLU A 614 -22.10 16.46 -3.47
C GLU A 614 -22.81 15.18 -3.93
N TYR A 615 -22.11 14.06 -3.84
CA TYR A 615 -22.58 12.76 -4.26
C TYR A 615 -22.44 11.76 -3.11
N GLU A 616 -23.37 10.81 -3.02
CA GLU A 616 -23.16 9.62 -2.20
C GLU A 616 -22.10 8.72 -2.86
N ILE A 617 -21.35 8.01 -2.02
CA ILE A 617 -20.34 7.05 -2.47
C ILE A 617 -21.07 5.75 -2.84
N ASP A 618 -20.83 5.24 -4.05
CA ASP A 618 -21.36 3.95 -4.51
C ASP A 618 -20.35 2.85 -4.23
N ASN A 619 -20.68 1.98 -3.27
CA ASN A 619 -19.94 0.79 -2.89
C ASN A 619 -20.74 -0.50 -3.14
N SER A 620 -21.76 -0.45 -4.01
CA SER A 620 -22.63 -1.59 -4.30
C SER A 620 -21.90 -2.74 -5.00
N HIS A 621 -20.78 -2.46 -5.67
CA HIS A 621 -19.93 -3.46 -6.32
C HIS A 621 -18.89 -4.03 -5.33
N PRO A 622 -18.69 -5.36 -5.25
CA PRO A 622 -17.83 -5.98 -4.24
C PRO A 622 -16.35 -5.57 -4.33
N PHE A 623 -15.88 -5.16 -5.51
CA PHE A 623 -14.47 -4.83 -5.76
C PHE A 623 -14.21 -3.36 -6.14
N ILE A 624 -15.25 -2.56 -6.39
CA ILE A 624 -15.11 -1.22 -6.98
C ILE A 624 -15.95 -0.24 -6.18
N GLU A 625 -15.31 0.84 -5.71
CA GLU A 625 -15.98 1.99 -5.12
C GLU A 625 -15.95 3.16 -6.13
N ILE A 626 -17.06 3.90 -6.24
CA ILE A 626 -17.17 5.11 -7.06
C ILE A 626 -17.51 6.31 -6.17
N ASP A 627 -16.58 7.26 -6.07
CA ASP A 627 -16.73 8.52 -5.35
C ASP A 627 -16.70 9.70 -6.33
N ASN A 628 -17.88 10.12 -6.79
CA ASN A 628 -18.02 11.23 -7.73
C ASN A 628 -17.58 12.59 -7.14
N ASN A 629 -17.44 12.73 -5.82
CA ASN A 629 -16.92 13.96 -5.21
C ASN A 629 -15.45 14.21 -5.58
N LYS A 630 -14.70 13.16 -5.92
CA LYS A 630 -13.30 13.23 -6.36
C LYS A 630 -13.17 13.31 -7.89
N CYS A 631 -14.27 13.18 -8.65
CA CYS A 631 -14.23 13.06 -10.10
C CYS A 631 -13.96 14.41 -10.77
N ILE A 632 -13.07 14.41 -11.77
CA ILE A 632 -12.76 15.60 -12.60
C ILE A 632 -13.33 15.48 -14.03
N LEU A 633 -14.26 14.54 -14.25
CA LEU A 633 -14.91 14.29 -15.55
C LEU A 633 -13.95 14.11 -16.73
N CYS A 634 -12.77 13.53 -16.46
CA CYS A 634 -11.77 13.27 -17.51
C CYS A 634 -12.18 12.17 -18.49
N ALA A 635 -13.27 11.44 -18.19
CA ALA A 635 -13.85 10.35 -18.96
C ALA A 635 -12.94 9.14 -19.24
N LYS A 636 -11.73 9.06 -18.66
CA LYS A 636 -10.82 7.91 -18.88
C LYS A 636 -11.46 6.57 -18.50
N CYS A 637 -12.17 6.51 -17.38
CA CYS A 637 -12.87 5.30 -16.91
C CYS A 637 -13.95 4.81 -17.89
N VAL A 638 -14.76 5.73 -18.45
CA VAL A 638 -15.79 5.43 -19.45
C VAL A 638 -15.13 4.94 -20.74
N ARG A 639 -14.11 5.67 -21.20
CA ARG A 639 -13.44 5.40 -22.47
C ARG A 639 -12.64 4.11 -22.45
N ILE A 640 -11.91 3.81 -21.37
CA ILE A 640 -11.20 2.52 -21.23
C ILE A 640 -12.19 1.34 -21.19
N CYS A 641 -13.34 1.52 -20.52
CA CYS A 641 -14.37 0.49 -20.45
C CYS A 641 -15.04 0.21 -21.80
N ARG A 642 -15.21 1.24 -22.64
CA ARG A 642 -15.84 1.13 -23.97
C ARG A 642 -14.84 0.77 -25.08
N ASP A 643 -13.76 1.52 -25.19
CA ASP A 643 -12.84 1.50 -26.34
C ASP A 643 -11.83 0.36 -26.25
N LEU A 644 -11.30 0.07 -25.06
CA LEU A 644 -10.32 -1.02 -24.86
C LEU A 644 -10.98 -2.31 -24.39
N VAL A 645 -11.79 -2.23 -23.33
CA VAL A 645 -12.41 -3.42 -22.73
C VAL A 645 -13.58 -3.91 -23.57
N GLY A 646 -14.44 -3.02 -24.10
CA GLY A 646 -15.65 -3.38 -24.84
C GLY A 646 -16.85 -3.74 -23.97
N ALA A 647 -16.79 -3.49 -22.67
CA ALA A 647 -17.89 -3.73 -21.74
C ALA A 647 -18.95 -2.61 -21.79
N ASN A 648 -18.52 -1.37 -22.00
CA ASN A 648 -19.40 -0.19 -22.03
C ASN A 648 -20.35 -0.10 -20.80
N ALA A 649 -19.81 -0.44 -19.62
CA ALA A 649 -20.56 -0.52 -18.37
C ALA A 649 -20.71 0.83 -17.65
N LEU A 650 -19.89 1.82 -17.99
CA LEU A 650 -19.87 3.16 -17.38
C LEU A 650 -20.21 4.23 -18.41
N GLY A 651 -20.91 5.27 -18.00
CA GLY A 651 -21.26 6.43 -18.82
C GLY A 651 -21.13 7.77 -18.11
N LEU A 652 -21.21 8.85 -18.89
CA LEU A 652 -21.44 10.21 -18.40
C LEU A 652 -22.95 10.45 -18.40
N VAL A 653 -23.55 10.62 -17.23
CA VAL A 653 -24.99 10.83 -17.06
C VAL A 653 -25.27 12.32 -16.86
N LYS A 654 -26.48 12.78 -17.25
CA LYS A 654 -26.89 14.20 -17.29
C LYS A 654 -26.01 15.06 -18.24
N ARG A 655 -26.14 16.39 -18.18
CA ARG A 655 -25.43 17.33 -19.06
C ARG A 655 -24.95 18.57 -18.30
N GLY A 656 -23.85 19.15 -18.76
CA GLY A 656 -23.31 20.40 -18.21
C GLY A 656 -22.79 20.22 -16.80
N PHE A 657 -23.17 21.14 -15.91
CA PHE A 657 -22.73 21.14 -14.51
C PHE A 657 -23.25 19.96 -13.70
N ASP A 658 -24.37 19.34 -14.12
CA ASP A 658 -24.94 18.18 -13.44
C ASP A 658 -24.33 16.84 -13.88
N THR A 659 -23.33 16.85 -14.77
CA THR A 659 -22.73 15.63 -15.30
C THR A 659 -21.91 14.89 -14.25
N PHE A 660 -22.11 13.57 -14.16
CA PHE A 660 -21.35 12.68 -13.27
C PHE A 660 -21.13 11.30 -13.92
N ILE A 661 -20.25 10.50 -13.33
CA ILE A 661 -19.99 9.13 -13.79
C ILE A 661 -20.94 8.19 -13.06
N ALA A 662 -21.62 7.33 -13.82
CA ALA A 662 -22.46 6.27 -13.25
C ALA A 662 -22.44 5.04 -14.16
N PRO A 663 -22.86 3.87 -13.63
CA PRO A 663 -23.15 2.72 -14.47
C PRO A 663 -24.24 3.03 -15.50
N SER A 664 -24.21 2.29 -16.61
CA SER A 664 -25.19 2.42 -17.68
C SER A 664 -26.63 2.28 -17.14
N MET A 665 -27.51 3.19 -17.54
CA MET A 665 -28.90 3.30 -17.08
C MET A 665 -29.08 3.60 -15.58
N GLU A 666 -28.03 4.03 -14.86
CA GLU A 666 -28.05 4.25 -13.41
C GLU A 666 -28.38 2.99 -12.59
N ASN A 667 -28.20 1.80 -13.18
CA ASN A 667 -28.30 0.51 -12.49
C ASN A 667 -27.10 0.28 -11.56
N SER A 668 -27.12 -0.79 -10.74
CA SER A 668 -25.90 -1.21 -10.06
C SER A 668 -24.87 -1.70 -11.09
N LEU A 669 -23.58 -1.45 -10.85
CA LEU A 669 -22.51 -1.87 -11.76
C LEU A 669 -22.52 -3.40 -11.99
N ILE A 670 -22.96 -4.19 -11.00
CA ILE A 670 -23.10 -5.66 -11.09
C ILE A 670 -24.15 -6.07 -12.13
N GLU A 671 -25.18 -5.25 -12.33
CA GLU A 671 -26.29 -5.50 -13.26
C GLU A 671 -25.97 -5.05 -14.70
N THR A 672 -24.77 -4.50 -14.91
CA THR A 672 -24.28 -4.08 -16.23
C THR A 672 -23.35 -5.15 -16.84
N ASN A 673 -22.79 -4.87 -18.02
CA ASN A 673 -21.75 -5.71 -18.63
C ASN A 673 -20.36 -5.55 -17.96
N CYS A 674 -20.28 -5.05 -16.73
CA CYS A 674 -19.01 -4.89 -16.01
C CYS A 674 -18.31 -6.24 -15.85
N GLU A 675 -17.07 -6.33 -16.34
CA GLU A 675 -16.26 -7.56 -16.27
C GLU A 675 -15.41 -7.65 -14.99
N SER A 676 -15.56 -6.68 -14.08
CA SER A 676 -14.71 -6.54 -12.90
C SER A 676 -13.21 -6.52 -13.23
N CYS A 677 -12.79 -5.97 -14.37
CA CYS A 677 -11.38 -5.99 -14.78
C CYS A 677 -10.52 -4.93 -14.07
N GLY A 678 -11.13 -3.93 -13.41
CA GLY A 678 -10.42 -2.85 -12.72
C GLY A 678 -9.62 -1.90 -13.62
N MET A 679 -9.85 -1.93 -14.94
CA MET A 679 -9.22 -0.99 -15.88
C MET A 679 -9.68 0.46 -15.63
N CYS A 680 -10.92 0.66 -15.16
CA CYS A 680 -11.42 1.99 -14.75
C CYS A 680 -10.65 2.57 -13.55
N ILE A 681 -10.29 1.73 -12.58
CA ILE A 681 -9.42 2.10 -11.43
C ILE A 681 -8.02 2.46 -11.96
N SER A 682 -7.47 1.60 -12.82
CA SER A 682 -6.09 1.73 -13.33
C SER A 682 -5.83 3.03 -14.10
N VAL A 683 -6.87 3.68 -14.62
CA VAL A 683 -6.76 4.96 -15.34
C VAL A 683 -7.24 6.16 -14.54
N CYS A 684 -7.83 5.98 -13.36
CA CYS A 684 -8.42 7.08 -12.60
C CYS A 684 -7.33 7.97 -11.96
N PRO A 685 -7.23 9.27 -12.31
CA PRO A 685 -6.12 10.13 -11.83
C PRO A 685 -6.35 10.70 -10.42
N THR A 686 -7.55 10.56 -9.87
CA THR A 686 -7.97 11.29 -8.65
C THR A 686 -8.60 10.39 -7.59
N ALA A 687 -8.46 9.06 -7.70
CA ALA A 687 -9.12 8.10 -6.80
C ALA A 687 -10.65 8.29 -6.70
N ALA A 688 -11.29 8.76 -7.76
CA ALA A 688 -12.75 8.78 -7.87
C ALA A 688 -13.34 7.38 -8.14
N ILE A 689 -12.49 6.43 -8.55
CA ILE A 689 -12.83 5.02 -8.71
C ILE A 689 -11.65 4.24 -8.16
N ILE A 690 -11.87 3.48 -7.08
CA ILE A 690 -10.84 2.75 -6.34
C ILE A 690 -11.27 1.32 -6.07
N GLU A 691 -10.37 0.54 -5.49
CA GLU A 691 -10.67 -0.82 -5.04
C GLU A 691 -11.55 -0.75 -3.79
N ASN A 692 -12.63 -1.53 -3.77
CA ASN A 692 -13.44 -1.74 -2.56
C ASN A 692 -12.84 -2.91 -1.79
N VAL A 693 -12.17 -2.63 -0.67
CA VAL A 693 -11.46 -3.62 0.15
C VAL A 693 -12.00 -3.63 1.57
N ASN A 694 -11.73 -4.73 2.31
CA ASN A 694 -12.21 -4.92 3.67
C ASN A 694 -11.23 -4.45 4.77
N PHE A 695 -10.14 -3.79 4.39
CA PHE A 695 -9.13 -3.25 5.29
C PHE A 695 -8.93 -1.75 5.05
N LYS A 696 -8.31 -1.06 6.01
CA LYS A 696 -8.04 0.38 5.86
C LYS A 696 -6.97 0.64 4.80
N ILE A 697 -7.27 1.33 3.69
CA ILE A 697 -6.25 1.55 2.65
C ILE A 697 -5.22 2.55 3.15
N SER A 698 -5.69 3.75 3.51
CA SER A 698 -4.92 4.93 3.94
C SER A 698 -3.69 5.30 3.08
N PRO A 699 -3.36 6.59 2.90
CA PRO A 699 -2.21 6.97 2.10
C PRO A 699 -0.91 6.68 2.87
N ILE A 700 -0.37 5.48 2.70
CA ILE A 700 0.96 5.09 3.16
C ILE A 700 1.90 4.94 1.96
N LYS A 701 3.18 5.24 2.15
CA LYS A 701 4.19 4.98 1.13
C LYS A 701 4.52 3.48 1.12
N MET A 702 4.19 2.83 0.02
CA MET A 702 4.36 1.40 -0.18
C MET A 702 5.64 1.09 -0.97
N ASP A 703 6.21 -0.07 -0.71
CA ASP A 703 7.23 -0.69 -1.55
C ASP A 703 6.55 -1.48 -2.67
N SER A 704 7.28 -1.84 -3.73
CA SER A 704 6.70 -2.62 -4.82
C SER A 704 7.71 -3.54 -5.49
N PHE A 705 7.23 -4.64 -6.05
CA PHE A 705 8.01 -5.54 -6.88
C PHE A 705 7.21 -5.99 -8.10
N GLU A 706 7.93 -6.46 -9.12
CA GLU A 706 7.36 -6.93 -10.38
C GLU A 706 7.42 -8.45 -10.44
N THR A 707 6.34 -9.09 -10.91
CA THR A 707 6.27 -10.55 -11.08
C THR A 707 5.30 -10.89 -12.22
N ILE A 708 5.07 -12.18 -12.47
CA ILE A 708 4.13 -12.69 -13.48
C ILE A 708 2.85 -13.18 -12.80
N SER A 709 1.70 -13.00 -13.46
CA SER A 709 0.41 -13.52 -12.99
C SER A 709 0.49 -14.99 -12.58
N ASN A 710 -0.04 -15.29 -11.38
CA ASN A 710 -0.14 -16.66 -10.85
C ASN A 710 -1.54 -17.26 -11.08
N TYR A 711 -2.27 -16.74 -12.07
CA TYR A 711 -3.66 -17.12 -12.38
C TYR A 711 -3.81 -17.69 -13.78
N GLY A 712 -3.81 -16.83 -14.80
CA GLY A 712 -4.13 -17.18 -16.18
C GLY A 712 -2.91 -17.54 -17.01
N SER A 713 -3.09 -18.29 -18.10
CA SER A 713 -2.01 -18.80 -18.98
C SER A 713 -1.38 -17.78 -19.92
N ILE A 714 -1.72 -16.50 -19.79
CA ILE A 714 -1.33 -15.47 -20.75
C ILE A 714 0.08 -14.95 -20.42
N GLY A 715 0.43 -14.86 -19.13
CA GLY A 715 1.75 -14.42 -18.67
C GLY A 715 1.84 -12.91 -18.52
N GLU A 716 0.78 -12.27 -18.01
CA GLU A 716 0.77 -10.86 -17.68
C GLU A 716 1.86 -10.52 -16.66
N LYS A 717 2.66 -9.50 -16.96
CA LYS A 717 3.51 -8.86 -15.95
C LYS A 717 2.67 -7.94 -15.07
N ILE A 718 2.85 -8.07 -13.76
CA ILE A 718 2.12 -7.32 -12.74
C ILE A 718 3.11 -6.69 -11.75
N LYS A 719 2.64 -5.66 -11.06
CA LYS A 719 3.35 -4.97 -9.97
C LYS A 719 2.53 -5.05 -8.69
N VAL A 720 3.12 -5.63 -7.66
CA VAL A 720 2.51 -5.84 -6.34
C VAL A 720 3.00 -4.72 -5.41
N HIS A 721 2.08 -4.03 -4.73
CA HIS A 721 2.38 -2.93 -3.81
C HIS A 721 2.14 -3.39 -2.38
N TYR A 722 3.15 -3.28 -1.52
CA TYR A 722 3.14 -3.88 -0.18
C TYR A 722 3.87 -3.03 0.87
N LYS A 723 3.67 -3.36 2.15
CA LYS A 723 4.45 -2.85 3.28
C LYS A 723 4.64 -3.96 4.32
N ASN A 724 5.89 -4.28 4.66
CA ASN A 724 6.26 -5.35 5.61
C ASN A 724 5.43 -6.64 5.40
N ASP A 725 5.48 -7.14 4.16
CA ASP A 725 4.72 -8.31 3.64
C ASP A 725 3.19 -8.17 3.50
N PHE A 726 2.55 -7.11 4.00
CA PHE A 726 1.12 -6.86 3.75
C PHE A 726 0.93 -6.25 2.37
N VAL A 727 0.20 -6.93 1.48
CA VAL A 727 -0.11 -6.47 0.12
C VAL A 727 -1.35 -5.57 0.15
N PHE A 728 -1.23 -4.36 -0.40
CA PHE A 728 -2.31 -3.37 -0.42
C PHE A 728 -3.06 -3.31 -1.74
N LYS A 729 -2.36 -3.57 -2.86
CA LYS A 729 -2.94 -3.56 -4.21
C LYS A 729 -2.02 -4.17 -5.25
N VAL A 730 -2.59 -4.49 -6.41
CA VAL A 730 -1.85 -4.94 -7.60
C VAL A 730 -2.22 -4.06 -8.81
N THR A 731 -1.21 -3.75 -9.64
CA THR A 731 -1.37 -3.00 -10.89
C THR A 731 -0.75 -3.75 -12.06
N GLY A 732 -1.30 -3.58 -13.27
CA GLY A 732 -0.67 -4.11 -14.48
C GLY A 732 0.64 -3.38 -14.79
N GLU A 733 1.61 -4.11 -15.37
CA GLU A 733 2.92 -3.57 -15.75
C GLU A 733 3.27 -3.99 -17.18
N LYS A 734 4.03 -3.17 -17.91
CA LYS A 734 4.43 -3.48 -19.29
C LYS A 734 5.37 -4.69 -19.29
N GLY A 735 4.91 -5.80 -19.87
CA GLY A 735 5.65 -7.06 -19.95
C GLY A 735 6.00 -7.47 -21.38
N LEU A 736 6.62 -8.65 -21.48
CA LEU A 736 6.96 -9.28 -22.76
C LEU A 736 5.71 -9.61 -23.58
N ILE A 737 4.65 -10.07 -22.91
CA ILE A 737 3.38 -10.47 -23.52
C ILE A 737 2.36 -9.32 -23.48
N ASN A 738 2.09 -8.78 -22.29
CA ASN A 738 1.17 -7.66 -22.09
C ASN A 738 1.90 -6.30 -22.21
N LYS A 739 2.28 -5.94 -23.44
CA LYS A 739 3.08 -4.71 -23.71
C LYS A 739 2.44 -3.39 -23.26
N ASP A 740 1.11 -3.37 -23.14
CA ASP A 740 0.34 -2.19 -22.73
C ASP A 740 0.03 -2.14 -21.22
N GLY A 741 0.56 -3.09 -20.43
CA GLY A 741 0.33 -3.14 -18.98
C GLY A 741 -1.14 -3.34 -18.59
N ASN A 742 -1.90 -4.03 -19.44
CA ASN A 742 -3.28 -4.42 -19.11
C ASN A 742 -3.29 -5.53 -18.05
N ILE A 743 -4.33 -5.53 -17.22
CA ILE A 743 -4.51 -6.46 -16.10
C ILE A 743 -5.93 -7.05 -16.13
N GLY A 744 -6.06 -8.30 -15.68
CA GLY A 744 -7.35 -8.97 -15.49
C GLY A 744 -7.83 -8.94 -14.04
N LYS A 745 -9.10 -9.30 -13.82
CA LYS A 745 -9.76 -9.26 -12.51
C LYS A 745 -9.07 -10.08 -11.42
N PHE A 746 -8.52 -11.25 -11.79
CA PHE A 746 -7.92 -12.17 -10.82
C PHE A 746 -6.63 -11.61 -10.26
N ASP A 747 -5.77 -11.03 -11.11
CA ASP A 747 -4.58 -10.34 -10.64
C ASP A 747 -4.94 -9.04 -9.91
N LYS A 748 -5.95 -8.33 -10.42
CA LYS A 748 -6.34 -7.02 -9.88
C LYS A 748 -6.92 -7.12 -8.47
N PHE A 749 -7.66 -8.17 -8.14
CA PHE A 749 -8.37 -8.28 -6.87
C PHE A 749 -8.05 -9.56 -6.07
N GLY A 750 -7.44 -10.57 -6.68
CA GLY A 750 -7.16 -11.85 -6.04
C GLY A 750 -5.85 -11.87 -5.26
N TYR A 751 -5.42 -10.79 -4.62
CA TYR A 751 -4.14 -10.76 -3.88
C TYR A 751 -4.30 -10.99 -2.37
N ASP A 752 -5.52 -11.13 -1.87
CA ASP A 752 -5.81 -11.31 -0.43
C ASP A 752 -5.14 -12.56 0.18
N PHE A 753 -4.82 -13.57 -0.64
CA PHE A 753 -4.13 -14.77 -0.16
C PHE A 753 -2.74 -14.47 0.41
N TYR A 754 -2.07 -13.39 -0.02
CA TYR A 754 -0.79 -12.96 0.57
C TYR A 754 -0.96 -12.52 2.03
N ASN A 755 -2.11 -11.92 2.35
CA ASN A 755 -2.41 -11.34 3.66
C ASN A 755 -3.06 -12.33 4.63
N SER A 756 -3.44 -13.51 4.16
CA SER A 756 -4.17 -14.49 4.97
C SER A 756 -3.32 -15.01 6.13
N SER A 757 -3.83 -14.85 7.35
CA SER A 757 -3.25 -15.44 8.57
C SER A 757 -3.45 -16.95 8.66
N GLN A 758 -4.26 -17.54 7.77
CA GLN A 758 -4.54 -18.99 7.77
C GLN A 758 -3.47 -19.82 7.04
N ARG A 759 -2.43 -19.17 6.51
CA ARG A 759 -1.35 -19.85 5.79
C ARG A 759 -0.59 -20.81 6.70
N ILE A 760 -0.37 -22.03 6.22
CA ILE A 760 0.42 -23.03 6.94
C ILE A 760 1.89 -22.65 6.84
N THR A 761 2.59 -22.57 7.98
CA THR A 761 4.01 -22.19 8.04
C THR A 761 4.94 -23.30 8.52
N LYS A 762 4.38 -24.41 9.02
CA LYS A 762 5.12 -25.57 9.51
C LYS A 762 4.49 -26.88 9.00
N PRO A 763 5.27 -27.97 8.87
CA PRO A 763 4.72 -29.28 8.55
C PRO A 763 3.68 -29.74 9.58
N LEU A 764 2.60 -30.35 9.10
CA LEU A 764 1.50 -30.85 9.94
C LEU A 764 1.32 -32.35 9.71
N GLN A 765 1.41 -33.16 10.77
CA GLN A 765 1.10 -34.58 10.73
C GLN A 765 -0.28 -34.85 11.33
N LYS A 766 -1.09 -35.66 10.66
CA LYS A 766 -2.38 -36.10 11.20
C LYS A 766 -2.19 -37.28 12.16
N VAL A 767 -2.60 -37.09 13.42
CA VAL A 767 -2.53 -38.10 14.48
C VAL A 767 -3.89 -38.18 15.16
N ASN A 768 -4.51 -39.36 15.15
CA ASN A 768 -5.86 -39.59 15.70
C ASN A 768 -6.93 -38.64 15.13
N GLY A 769 -6.81 -38.26 13.86
CA GLY A 769 -7.76 -37.37 13.18
C GLY A 769 -7.46 -35.88 13.29
N GLU A 770 -6.50 -35.47 14.13
CA GLU A 770 -6.12 -34.07 14.36
C GLU A 770 -4.73 -33.77 13.81
N PHE A 771 -4.52 -32.56 13.27
CA PHE A 771 -3.23 -32.11 12.79
C PHE A 771 -2.35 -31.59 13.93
N LYS A 772 -1.10 -32.03 13.97
CA LYS A 772 -0.07 -31.58 14.91
C LYS A 772 1.15 -31.06 14.17
N GLU A 773 1.68 -29.92 14.62
CA GLU A 773 2.94 -29.38 14.08
C GLU A 773 4.12 -30.33 14.37
N ILE A 774 4.96 -30.56 13.37
CA ILE A 774 6.21 -31.32 13.47
C ILE A 774 7.35 -30.58 12.73
N SER A 775 8.61 -30.97 12.96
CA SER A 775 9.75 -30.39 12.22
C SER A 775 9.84 -30.92 10.79
N PHE A 776 10.55 -30.20 9.92
CA PHE A 776 10.85 -30.64 8.56
C PHE A 776 11.61 -31.97 8.53
N GLU A 777 12.61 -32.16 9.40
CA GLU A 777 13.37 -33.41 9.47
C GLU A 777 12.47 -34.60 9.79
N LYS A 778 11.51 -34.41 10.71
CA LYS A 778 10.58 -35.48 11.07
C LYS A 778 9.63 -35.79 9.91
N ALA A 779 9.14 -34.76 9.23
CA ALA A 779 8.28 -34.91 8.06
C ALA A 779 9.01 -35.69 6.94
N TYR A 780 10.26 -35.33 6.65
CA TYR A 780 11.06 -36.02 5.63
C TYR A 780 11.40 -37.46 6.00
N GLN A 781 11.65 -37.75 7.28
CA GLN A 781 11.83 -39.12 7.77
C GLN A 781 10.58 -39.97 7.52
N ILE A 782 9.38 -39.45 7.83
CA ILE A 782 8.11 -40.14 7.58
C ILE A 782 7.94 -40.42 6.08
N ILE A 783 8.21 -39.42 5.23
CA ILE A 783 8.15 -39.57 3.77
C ILE A 783 9.11 -40.67 3.29
N LYS A 784 10.37 -40.65 3.76
CA LYS A 784 11.39 -41.65 3.42
C LYS A 784 10.96 -43.06 3.83
N GLU A 785 10.49 -43.20 5.06
CA GLU A 785 10.03 -44.49 5.62
C GLU A 785 8.87 -45.05 4.79
N LYS A 786 7.85 -44.23 4.49
CA LYS A 786 6.67 -44.64 3.72
C LYS A 786 7.01 -45.03 2.29
N ILE A 787 7.87 -44.27 1.61
CA ILE A 787 8.32 -44.59 0.25
C ILE A 787 9.07 -45.93 0.23
N ASN A 788 9.96 -46.18 1.19
CA ASN A 788 10.78 -47.39 1.23
C ASN A 788 10.02 -48.66 1.66
N GLN A 789 8.82 -48.52 2.25
CA GLN A 789 7.98 -49.66 2.65
C GLN A 789 7.25 -50.33 1.48
N VAL A 790 7.16 -49.66 0.33
CA VAL A 790 6.43 -50.13 -0.85
C VAL A 790 7.36 -50.19 -2.07
N LYS A 791 6.91 -50.81 -3.16
CA LYS A 791 7.66 -50.81 -4.42
C LYS A 791 7.69 -49.40 -5.01
N PRO A 792 8.74 -49.02 -5.77
CA PRO A 792 8.81 -47.72 -6.44
C PRO A 792 7.51 -47.32 -7.16
N ASP A 793 6.93 -48.24 -7.93
CA ASP A 793 5.73 -48.01 -8.74
C ASP A 793 4.40 -48.08 -7.96
N GLU A 794 4.44 -48.27 -6.64
CA GLU A 794 3.29 -48.10 -5.73
C GLU A 794 3.25 -46.68 -5.14
N ASN A 795 4.25 -45.84 -5.46
CA ASN A 795 4.24 -44.40 -5.18
C ASN A 795 3.77 -43.63 -6.42
N MET A 796 3.01 -42.56 -6.22
CA MET A 796 2.59 -41.65 -7.31
C MET A 796 2.71 -40.19 -6.90
N PHE A 797 3.21 -39.37 -7.82
CA PHE A 797 3.51 -37.95 -7.62
C PHE A 797 2.63 -37.09 -8.55
N PHE A 798 2.18 -35.94 -8.06
CA PHE A 798 1.36 -34.99 -8.81
C PHE A 798 1.90 -33.57 -8.66
N ALA A 799 2.22 -32.93 -9.79
CA ALA A 799 2.69 -31.55 -9.82
C ALA A 799 1.61 -30.62 -10.39
N GLY A 800 1.36 -29.50 -9.71
CA GLY A 800 0.35 -28.53 -10.10
C GLY A 800 0.80 -27.47 -11.10
N ALA A 801 -0.14 -27.02 -11.92
CA ALA A 801 0.08 -25.98 -12.93
C ALA A 801 0.33 -24.56 -12.38
N ARG A 802 0.25 -24.36 -11.05
CA ARG A 802 0.59 -23.10 -10.37
C ARG A 802 2.03 -23.06 -9.87
N LEU A 803 2.71 -24.20 -9.86
CA LEU A 803 4.11 -24.31 -9.49
C LEU A 803 4.99 -23.70 -10.57
N THR A 804 6.16 -23.23 -10.17
CA THR A 804 7.23 -22.78 -11.05
C THR A 804 7.78 -23.95 -11.88
N ASN A 805 8.43 -23.65 -13.00
CA ASN A 805 9.08 -24.68 -13.82
C ASN A 805 10.13 -25.46 -13.01
N GLU A 806 10.86 -24.75 -12.14
CA GLU A 806 11.89 -25.30 -11.27
C GLU A 806 11.30 -26.32 -10.29
N GLU A 807 10.17 -26.01 -9.65
CA GLU A 807 9.46 -26.93 -8.76
C GLU A 807 8.91 -28.15 -9.51
N ILE A 808 8.27 -27.95 -10.66
CA ILE A 808 7.73 -29.06 -11.47
C ILE A 808 8.87 -30.00 -11.90
N TYR A 809 9.99 -29.44 -12.32
CA TYR A 809 11.19 -30.20 -12.68
C TYR A 809 11.77 -30.98 -11.49
N LEU A 810 11.84 -30.36 -10.31
CA LEU A 810 12.31 -31.02 -9.10
C LEU A 810 11.41 -32.18 -8.69
N ILE A 811 10.09 -32.03 -8.78
CA ILE A 811 9.12 -33.11 -8.46
C ILE A 811 9.29 -34.29 -9.41
N GLN A 812 9.39 -34.06 -10.73
CA GLN A 812 9.60 -35.17 -11.67
C GLN A 812 10.97 -35.83 -11.49
N LYS A 813 12.01 -35.05 -11.17
CA LYS A 813 13.35 -35.58 -10.88
C LYS A 813 13.30 -36.40 -9.60
N PHE A 814 12.58 -35.96 -8.57
CA PHE A 814 12.39 -36.71 -7.33
C PHE A 814 11.70 -38.06 -7.58
N ALA A 815 10.64 -38.09 -8.38
CA ALA A 815 9.97 -39.34 -8.75
C ALA A 815 10.91 -40.29 -9.51
N ARG A 816 11.59 -39.80 -10.57
CA ARG A 816 12.38 -40.64 -11.50
C ARG A 816 13.75 -41.03 -10.97
N VAL A 817 14.44 -40.12 -10.29
CA VAL A 817 15.81 -40.31 -9.80
C VAL A 817 15.82 -40.73 -8.34
N GLY A 818 15.06 -40.03 -7.49
CA GLY A 818 14.99 -40.34 -6.05
C GLY A 818 14.25 -41.65 -5.77
N VAL A 819 12.99 -41.73 -6.20
CA VAL A 819 12.09 -42.86 -5.91
C VAL A 819 12.17 -43.97 -6.96
N LYS A 820 12.74 -43.68 -8.13
CA LYS A 820 12.95 -44.62 -9.25
C LYS A 820 11.64 -45.13 -9.88
N THR A 821 10.68 -44.25 -10.07
CA THR A 821 9.42 -44.52 -10.79
C THR A 821 9.12 -43.46 -11.85
N ASN A 822 8.38 -43.84 -12.90
CA ASN A 822 7.80 -42.89 -13.85
C ASN A 822 6.39 -42.42 -13.44
N ASN A 823 5.91 -42.79 -12.25
CA ASN A 823 4.58 -42.43 -11.74
C ASN A 823 4.51 -40.97 -11.30
N ILE A 824 4.73 -40.05 -12.25
CA ILE A 824 4.54 -38.62 -12.11
C ILE A 824 3.44 -38.18 -13.06
N SER A 825 2.52 -37.36 -12.58
CA SER A 825 1.38 -36.85 -13.33
C SER A 825 0.94 -35.48 -12.81
N ASN A 826 -0.27 -35.06 -13.20
CA ASN A 826 -0.93 -33.85 -12.75
C ASN A 826 -2.45 -34.06 -12.86
N PHE A 827 -3.22 -33.63 -11.86
CA PHE A 827 -4.68 -33.71 -11.92
C PHE A 827 -5.25 -32.76 -12.97
N HIS A 828 -4.50 -31.73 -13.37
CA HIS A 828 -4.93 -30.78 -14.39
C HIS A 828 -5.29 -31.41 -15.75
N TYR A 829 -4.50 -32.39 -16.22
CA TYR A 829 -4.73 -33.11 -17.48
C TYR A 829 -5.11 -34.59 -17.32
N LEU A 830 -5.18 -35.10 -16.08
CA LEU A 830 -5.57 -36.48 -15.81
C LEU A 830 -6.93 -36.80 -16.43
N ASN A 831 -6.98 -37.85 -17.25
CA ASN A 831 -8.17 -38.30 -17.99
C ASN A 831 -8.79 -37.28 -18.98
N ARG A 832 -8.04 -36.25 -19.41
CA ARG A 832 -8.54 -35.25 -20.40
C ARG A 832 -8.08 -35.53 -21.83
N GLY A 833 -7.18 -36.48 -22.04
CA GLY A 833 -6.60 -36.79 -23.35
C GLY A 833 -5.28 -36.03 -23.60
N ASP A 834 -4.94 -35.85 -24.88
CA ASP A 834 -3.62 -35.34 -25.29
C ASP A 834 -3.70 -33.94 -25.91
N TYR A 835 -3.14 -32.97 -25.19
CA TYR A 835 -3.11 -31.53 -25.53
C TYR A 835 -1.70 -31.02 -25.89
N LYS A 836 -0.71 -31.91 -25.99
CA LYS A 836 0.71 -31.53 -26.12
C LYS A 836 1.01 -30.66 -27.33
N LEU A 837 0.29 -30.87 -28.43
CA LEU A 837 0.56 -30.19 -29.71
C LEU A 837 -0.11 -28.81 -29.81
N ASN A 838 -1.00 -28.46 -28.89
CA ASN A 838 -1.86 -27.28 -29.02
C ASN A 838 -1.13 -25.93 -29.02
N THR A 839 0.09 -25.88 -28.48
CA THR A 839 0.87 -24.65 -28.36
C THR A 839 2.08 -24.61 -29.30
N LEU A 840 2.31 -25.65 -30.11
CA LEU A 840 3.48 -25.72 -31.00
C LEU A 840 3.42 -24.74 -32.17
N ALA A 841 2.23 -24.39 -32.62
CA ALA A 841 2.03 -23.52 -33.79
C ALA A 841 0.99 -22.43 -33.49
N ASN A 842 0.98 -21.92 -32.25
CA ASN A 842 0.11 -20.81 -31.87
C ASN A 842 0.45 -19.57 -32.71
N THR A 843 -0.58 -18.90 -33.23
CA THR A 843 -0.43 -17.56 -33.78
C THR A 843 -0.01 -16.62 -32.65
N PRO A 844 1.07 -15.83 -32.80
CA PRO A 844 1.50 -14.90 -31.77
C PRO A 844 0.41 -13.88 -31.43
N PHE A 845 0.26 -13.53 -30.14
CA PHE A 845 -0.76 -12.55 -29.72
C PHE A 845 -0.61 -11.18 -30.40
N GLU A 846 0.62 -10.78 -30.75
CA GLU A 846 0.88 -9.52 -31.47
C GLU A 846 0.28 -9.47 -32.88
N GLU A 847 -0.06 -10.61 -33.45
CA GLU A 847 -0.67 -10.72 -34.77
C GLU A 847 -2.20 -10.67 -34.74
N ILE A 848 -2.82 -10.69 -33.55
CA ILE A 848 -4.28 -10.49 -33.41
C ILE A 848 -4.72 -9.16 -34.06
N LYS A 849 -3.93 -8.10 -33.88
CA LYS A 849 -4.17 -6.78 -34.48
C LYS A 849 -4.04 -6.74 -36.02
N GLN A 850 -3.58 -7.81 -36.65
CA GLN A 850 -3.39 -7.92 -38.11
C GLN A 850 -4.42 -8.85 -38.76
N ALA A 851 -5.24 -9.54 -37.94
CA ALA A 851 -6.31 -10.39 -38.44
C ALA A 851 -7.35 -9.57 -39.20
N SER A 852 -7.93 -10.15 -40.24
CA SER A 852 -9.11 -9.64 -40.97
C SER A 852 -10.41 -10.30 -40.50
N LYS A 853 -10.32 -11.45 -39.83
CA LYS A 853 -11.45 -12.18 -39.22
C LYS A 853 -10.98 -12.96 -38.00
N ILE A 854 -11.79 -12.94 -36.94
CA ILE A 854 -11.53 -13.74 -35.73
C ILE A 854 -12.74 -14.61 -35.42
N TYR A 855 -12.49 -15.90 -35.17
CA TYR A 855 -13.47 -16.82 -34.60
C TYR A 855 -13.06 -17.15 -33.17
N VAL A 856 -13.97 -16.95 -32.22
CA VAL A 856 -13.80 -17.37 -30.83
C VAL A 856 -14.60 -18.64 -30.63
N LEU A 857 -13.93 -19.78 -30.45
CA LEU A 857 -14.55 -21.10 -30.34
C LEU A 857 -14.38 -21.66 -28.92
N GLY A 858 -15.49 -21.78 -28.18
CA GLY A 858 -15.48 -22.33 -26.83
C GLY A 858 -14.52 -21.59 -25.89
N ALA A 859 -14.50 -20.25 -25.92
CA ALA A 859 -13.65 -19.45 -25.05
C ALA A 859 -14.40 -18.23 -24.49
N GLU A 860 -14.38 -18.08 -23.17
CA GLU A 860 -14.98 -16.95 -22.44
C GLU A 860 -13.95 -15.84 -22.21
N LEU A 861 -13.54 -15.13 -23.27
CA LEU A 861 -12.44 -14.16 -23.18
C LEU A 861 -12.74 -13.02 -22.20
N SER A 862 -13.99 -12.58 -22.10
CA SER A 862 -14.46 -11.57 -21.14
C SER A 862 -14.38 -11.97 -19.67
N GLN A 863 -14.23 -13.27 -19.38
CA GLN A 863 -14.26 -13.81 -18.02
C GLN A 863 -12.94 -14.46 -17.60
N ASP A 864 -12.42 -15.35 -18.44
CA ASP A 864 -11.28 -16.22 -18.12
C ASP A 864 -9.96 -15.68 -18.71
N TYR A 865 -10.01 -14.91 -19.80
CA TYR A 865 -8.82 -14.47 -20.57
C TYR A 865 -8.92 -13.00 -20.98
N GLN A 866 -9.18 -12.12 -20.00
CA GLN A 866 -9.60 -10.74 -20.23
C GLN A 866 -8.60 -9.93 -21.05
N THR A 867 -7.31 -10.10 -20.85
CA THR A 867 -6.28 -9.36 -21.60
C THR A 867 -6.25 -9.74 -23.07
N VAL A 868 -6.44 -11.02 -23.43
CA VAL A 868 -6.67 -11.46 -24.81
C VAL A 868 -7.99 -10.93 -25.34
N GLY A 869 -9.05 -10.91 -24.52
CA GLY A 869 -10.32 -10.27 -24.85
C GLY A 869 -10.16 -8.79 -25.25
N PHE A 870 -9.32 -8.05 -24.54
CA PHE A 870 -9.01 -6.64 -24.88
C PHE A 870 -8.25 -6.54 -26.21
N MET A 871 -7.31 -7.45 -26.49
CA MET A 871 -6.61 -7.48 -27.78
C MET A 871 -7.57 -7.75 -28.95
N VAL A 872 -8.50 -8.70 -28.78
CA VAL A 872 -9.53 -9.03 -29.79
C VAL A 872 -10.47 -7.86 -30.01
N HIS A 873 -10.98 -7.24 -28.93
CA HIS A 873 -11.85 -6.07 -29.04
C HIS A 873 -11.16 -4.88 -29.70
N ASN A 874 -9.90 -4.63 -29.34
CA ASN A 874 -9.12 -3.56 -29.98
C ASN A 874 -8.91 -3.81 -31.46
N ALA A 875 -8.58 -5.05 -31.87
CA ALA A 875 -8.47 -5.42 -33.28
C ALA A 875 -9.81 -5.22 -34.02
N LYS A 876 -10.93 -5.63 -33.41
CA LYS A 876 -12.29 -5.40 -33.92
C LYS A 876 -12.56 -3.94 -34.21
N VAL A 877 -12.32 -3.06 -33.24
CA VAL A 877 -12.65 -1.62 -33.34
C VAL A 877 -11.70 -0.88 -34.27
N GLN A 878 -10.39 -1.11 -34.18
CA GLN A 878 -9.39 -0.36 -34.94
C GLN A 878 -9.37 -0.75 -36.43
N ASN A 879 -9.60 -2.02 -36.74
CA ASN A 879 -9.53 -2.53 -38.11
C ASN A 879 -10.92 -2.78 -38.73
N GLU A 880 -12.00 -2.52 -37.99
CA GLU A 880 -13.37 -2.77 -38.42
C GLU A 880 -13.60 -4.23 -38.87
N ILE A 881 -12.98 -5.19 -38.19
CA ILE A 881 -13.08 -6.62 -38.52
C ILE A 881 -14.24 -7.27 -37.78
N SER A 882 -14.71 -8.39 -38.32
CA SER A 882 -15.77 -9.17 -37.69
C SER A 882 -15.21 -10.22 -36.72
N VAL A 883 -15.85 -10.33 -35.54
CA VAL A 883 -15.57 -11.34 -34.53
C VAL A 883 -16.81 -12.22 -34.36
N ASP A 884 -16.67 -13.52 -34.61
CA ASP A 884 -17.76 -14.48 -34.49
C ASP A 884 -17.54 -15.42 -33.30
N LEU A 885 -18.60 -15.67 -32.53
CA LEU A 885 -18.61 -16.63 -31.43
C LEU A 885 -19.16 -17.98 -31.89
N ILE A 886 -18.42 -19.05 -31.62
CA ILE A 886 -18.85 -20.43 -31.81
C ILE A 886 -18.92 -21.06 -30.42
N THR A 887 -20.13 -21.34 -29.92
CA THR A 887 -20.33 -21.72 -28.52
C THR A 887 -21.39 -22.79 -28.33
N THR A 888 -21.26 -23.56 -27.25
CA THR A 888 -22.28 -24.47 -26.73
C THR A 888 -23.10 -23.83 -25.61
N LYS A 889 -22.73 -22.62 -25.16
CA LYS A 889 -23.35 -21.91 -24.02
C LYS A 889 -24.30 -20.84 -24.51
N GLU A 890 -25.55 -20.89 -24.05
CA GLU A 890 -26.56 -19.88 -24.37
C GLU A 890 -26.31 -18.54 -23.65
N ASP A 891 -25.60 -18.56 -22.51
CA ASP A 891 -25.37 -17.42 -21.62
C ASP A 891 -23.91 -16.93 -21.62
N SER A 892 -23.19 -17.13 -22.74
CA SER A 892 -21.79 -16.74 -22.88
C SER A 892 -21.55 -15.26 -22.54
N LYS A 893 -20.44 -14.96 -21.85
CA LYS A 893 -20.06 -13.59 -21.51
C LYS A 893 -19.53 -12.81 -22.71
N MET A 894 -19.27 -13.46 -23.83
CA MET A 894 -18.82 -12.84 -25.07
C MET A 894 -19.95 -12.25 -25.92
N LEU A 895 -21.23 -12.57 -25.64
CA LEU A 895 -22.37 -12.22 -26.50
C LEU A 895 -22.46 -10.73 -26.86
N HIS A 896 -22.08 -9.84 -25.93
CA HIS A 896 -22.14 -8.40 -26.13
C HIS A 896 -20.96 -7.81 -26.92
N LYS A 897 -19.94 -8.62 -27.26
CA LYS A 897 -18.71 -8.19 -27.96
C LYS A 897 -18.55 -8.77 -29.36
N VAL A 898 -19.37 -9.74 -29.75
CA VAL A 898 -19.29 -10.42 -31.05
C VAL A 898 -20.34 -9.92 -32.03
N ASP A 899 -20.11 -10.14 -33.33
CA ASP A 899 -21.01 -9.71 -34.40
C ASP A 899 -21.98 -10.82 -34.82
N ASN A 900 -21.51 -12.07 -34.82
CA ASN A 900 -22.32 -13.24 -35.13
C ASN A 900 -22.11 -14.34 -34.10
N ILE A 901 -23.14 -15.16 -33.91
CA ILE A 901 -23.13 -16.28 -32.96
C ILE A 901 -23.55 -17.55 -33.72
N LEU A 902 -22.74 -18.60 -33.59
CA LEU A 902 -23.02 -19.94 -34.08
C LEU A 902 -23.12 -20.90 -32.90
N ASN A 903 -24.35 -21.29 -32.55
CA ASN A 903 -24.62 -22.22 -31.45
C ASN A 903 -24.46 -23.66 -31.93
N VAL A 904 -23.47 -24.38 -31.37
CA VAL A 904 -23.21 -25.79 -31.68
C VAL A 904 -23.55 -26.66 -30.47
N LYS A 905 -23.95 -27.91 -30.71
CA LYS A 905 -24.09 -28.94 -29.66
C LYS A 905 -22.77 -29.64 -29.35
N SER A 906 -21.85 -29.66 -30.30
CA SER A 906 -20.54 -30.30 -30.13
C SER A 906 -19.49 -29.67 -31.04
N TYR A 907 -18.45 -29.08 -30.44
CA TYR A 907 -17.30 -28.53 -31.16
C TYR A 907 -16.60 -29.59 -32.01
N TYR A 908 -16.46 -30.81 -31.49
CA TYR A 908 -15.82 -31.92 -32.21
C TYR A 908 -16.58 -32.28 -33.49
N HIS A 909 -17.88 -32.55 -33.39
CA HIS A 909 -18.68 -32.94 -34.56
C HIS A 909 -18.80 -31.79 -35.56
N PHE A 910 -18.90 -30.55 -35.08
CA PHE A 910 -18.90 -29.35 -35.92
C PHE A 910 -17.64 -29.26 -36.79
N ILE A 911 -16.45 -29.24 -36.17
CA ILE A 911 -15.19 -29.10 -36.91
C ILE A 911 -14.92 -30.33 -37.77
N LYS A 912 -15.27 -31.53 -37.30
CA LYS A 912 -15.12 -32.75 -38.09
C LYS A 912 -16.03 -32.75 -39.33
N ALA A 913 -17.25 -32.23 -39.25
CA ALA A 913 -18.12 -32.04 -40.41
C ALA A 913 -17.53 -31.04 -41.41
N VAL A 914 -16.95 -29.93 -40.94
CA VAL A 914 -16.26 -28.95 -41.78
C VAL A 914 -15.07 -29.59 -42.51
N ASN A 915 -14.25 -30.36 -41.77
CA ASN A 915 -13.13 -31.12 -42.35
C ASN A 915 -13.63 -32.12 -43.40
N TYR A 916 -14.70 -32.86 -43.11
CA TYR A 916 -15.30 -33.82 -44.04
C TYR A 916 -15.69 -33.13 -45.35
N TYR A 917 -16.38 -31.99 -45.27
CA TYR A 917 -16.80 -31.21 -46.43
C TYR A 917 -15.63 -30.81 -47.34
N PHE A 918 -14.53 -30.28 -46.77
CA PHE A 918 -13.36 -29.91 -47.57
C PHE A 918 -12.74 -31.10 -48.29
N ILE A 919 -12.63 -32.24 -47.61
CA ILE A 919 -11.95 -33.43 -48.13
C ILE A 919 -12.78 -34.17 -49.18
N GLU A 920 -14.09 -34.28 -48.97
CA GLU A 920 -15.03 -34.88 -49.92
C GLU A 920 -15.06 -34.08 -51.23
N ASN A 921 -15.00 -32.75 -51.14
CA ASN A 921 -15.08 -31.85 -52.29
C ASN A 921 -13.71 -31.49 -52.90
N ASN A 922 -12.62 -32.11 -52.43
CA ASN A 922 -11.24 -31.86 -52.87
C ASN A 922 -10.81 -30.38 -52.79
N LEU A 923 -11.24 -29.69 -51.73
CA LEU A 923 -10.98 -28.27 -51.48
C LEU A 923 -9.77 -28.04 -50.54
N GLN A 924 -9.06 -29.09 -50.16
CA GLN A 924 -7.85 -28.99 -49.35
C GLN A 924 -6.65 -28.38 -50.11
N ASN A 925 -5.73 -27.76 -49.38
CA ASN A 925 -4.47 -27.27 -49.90
C ASN A 925 -3.45 -28.41 -50.05
N GLN A 926 -3.53 -29.12 -51.17
CA GLN A 926 -2.69 -30.31 -51.41
C GLN A 926 -1.18 -29.99 -51.37
N PHE A 927 -0.76 -28.83 -51.87
CA PHE A 927 0.65 -28.42 -51.86
C PHE A 927 1.19 -28.27 -50.43
N PHE A 928 0.40 -27.65 -49.53
CA PHE A 928 0.79 -27.52 -48.12
C PHE A 928 0.87 -28.89 -47.44
N ILE A 929 -0.12 -29.76 -47.71
CA ILE A 929 -0.20 -31.10 -47.15
C ILE A 929 1.02 -31.93 -47.57
N ASP A 930 1.34 -31.98 -48.86
CA ASP A 930 2.45 -32.77 -49.40
C ASP A 930 3.80 -32.32 -48.85
N GLY A 931 3.97 -31.02 -48.59
CA GLY A 931 5.23 -30.45 -48.08
C GLY A 931 5.41 -30.48 -46.56
N ASN A 932 4.32 -30.44 -45.78
CA ASN A 932 4.40 -30.16 -44.34
C ASN A 932 3.67 -31.17 -43.45
N CYS A 933 2.99 -32.16 -44.02
CA CYS A 933 2.11 -33.06 -43.26
C CYS A 933 2.48 -34.54 -43.47
N GLN A 934 2.06 -35.37 -42.52
CA GLN A 934 2.20 -36.82 -42.58
C GLN A 934 0.84 -37.47 -42.36
N ASN A 935 0.67 -38.72 -42.81
CA ASN A 935 -0.53 -39.54 -42.58
C ASN A 935 -1.86 -38.97 -43.10
N PHE A 936 -1.83 -38.01 -44.03
CA PHE A 936 -3.04 -37.42 -44.61
C PHE A 936 -3.94 -38.45 -45.30
N ALA A 937 -3.35 -39.38 -46.07
CA ALA A 937 -4.12 -40.42 -46.76
C ALA A 937 -4.93 -41.29 -45.79
N TYR A 938 -4.32 -41.67 -44.66
CA TYR A 938 -4.99 -42.43 -43.60
C TYR A 938 -6.12 -41.61 -42.96
N TYR A 939 -5.87 -40.34 -42.63
CA TYR A 939 -6.89 -39.46 -42.08
C TYR A 939 -8.07 -39.27 -43.03
N LYS A 940 -7.81 -39.03 -44.33
CA LYS A 940 -8.82 -38.91 -45.38
C LYS A 940 -9.69 -40.16 -45.48
N GLU A 941 -9.09 -41.34 -45.50
CA GLU A 941 -9.82 -42.62 -45.51
C GLU A 941 -10.73 -42.75 -44.29
N LYS A 942 -10.20 -42.50 -43.08
CA LYS A 942 -10.98 -42.61 -41.84
C LYS A 942 -12.11 -41.58 -41.75
N LEU A 943 -11.89 -40.37 -42.24
CA LEU A 943 -12.89 -39.32 -42.23
C LEU A 943 -14.04 -39.63 -43.20
N LEU A 944 -13.75 -40.08 -44.42
CA LEU A 944 -14.76 -40.33 -45.46
C LEU A 944 -15.60 -41.60 -45.26
N VAL A 945 -15.23 -42.47 -44.30
CA VAL A 945 -16.06 -43.59 -43.85
C VAL A 945 -17.20 -43.13 -42.93
N GLU A 946 -17.06 -41.97 -42.29
CA GLU A 946 -18.09 -41.39 -41.43
C GLU A 946 -19.30 -40.92 -42.25
N ASN A 947 -20.46 -40.81 -41.61
CA ASN A 947 -21.66 -40.28 -42.25
C ASN A 947 -21.75 -38.75 -42.03
N PHE A 948 -21.63 -37.97 -43.12
CA PHE A 948 -21.71 -36.50 -43.06
C PHE A 948 -22.99 -35.99 -42.40
N ASP A 949 -24.15 -36.53 -42.77
CA ASP A 949 -25.45 -36.10 -42.25
C ASP A 949 -25.55 -36.34 -40.75
N ASN A 950 -24.97 -37.44 -40.26
CA ASN A 950 -24.87 -37.72 -38.84
C ASN A 950 -23.94 -36.73 -38.12
N LEU A 951 -22.77 -36.40 -38.70
CA LEU A 951 -21.86 -35.39 -38.14
C LEU A 951 -22.54 -34.02 -38.04
N VAL A 952 -23.26 -33.61 -39.09
CA VAL A 952 -24.05 -32.38 -39.13
C VAL A 952 -25.12 -32.39 -38.02
N ASN A 953 -25.91 -33.46 -37.92
CA ASN A 953 -26.93 -33.59 -36.88
C ASN A 953 -26.35 -33.52 -35.46
N LEU A 954 -25.23 -34.21 -35.20
CA LEU A 954 -24.54 -34.21 -33.90
C LEU A 954 -23.86 -32.87 -33.58
N SER A 955 -23.47 -32.10 -34.61
CA SER A 955 -23.00 -30.73 -34.43
C SER A 955 -24.11 -29.78 -33.97
N GLY A 956 -25.38 -30.12 -34.21
CA GLY A 956 -26.54 -29.29 -33.92
C GLY A 956 -26.82 -28.19 -34.94
N LEU A 957 -26.09 -28.17 -36.06
CA LEU A 957 -26.27 -27.23 -37.17
C LEU A 957 -26.93 -27.91 -38.37
N ASP A 958 -27.41 -27.11 -39.31
CA ASP A 958 -27.80 -27.59 -40.64
C ASP A 958 -26.61 -27.64 -41.61
N LYS A 959 -26.79 -28.35 -42.74
CA LYS A 959 -25.74 -28.49 -43.77
C LYS A 959 -25.28 -27.16 -44.34
N LYS A 960 -26.20 -26.21 -44.51
CA LYS A 960 -25.90 -24.91 -45.10
C LYS A 960 -25.00 -24.10 -44.18
N GLN A 961 -25.26 -24.10 -42.87
CA GLN A 961 -24.42 -23.43 -41.87
C GLN A 961 -22.98 -23.98 -41.86
N ILE A 962 -22.80 -25.30 -41.94
CA ILE A 962 -21.48 -25.94 -42.04
C ILE A 962 -20.73 -25.46 -43.29
N ILE A 963 -21.41 -25.50 -44.44
CA ILE A 963 -20.83 -25.12 -45.75
C ILE A 963 -20.51 -23.62 -45.78
N ASP A 964 -21.39 -22.77 -45.23
CA ASP A 964 -21.21 -21.33 -45.18
C ASP A 964 -19.98 -20.97 -44.33
N PHE A 965 -19.84 -21.58 -43.14
CA PHE A 965 -18.64 -21.42 -42.31
C PHE A 965 -17.38 -21.89 -43.04
N ALA A 966 -17.40 -23.08 -43.63
CA ALA A 966 -16.27 -23.65 -44.35
C ALA A 966 -15.80 -22.71 -45.47
N ASN A 967 -16.73 -22.25 -46.31
CA ASN A 967 -16.40 -21.35 -47.41
C ASN A 967 -15.90 -19.99 -46.93
N ALA A 968 -16.47 -19.43 -45.88
CA ALA A 968 -16.01 -18.17 -45.29
C ALA A 968 -14.58 -18.31 -44.73
N TYR A 969 -14.33 -19.35 -43.94
CA TYR A 969 -13.03 -19.61 -43.33
C TYR A 969 -11.92 -19.85 -44.37
N ASN A 970 -12.23 -20.58 -45.46
CA ASN A 970 -11.26 -20.84 -46.51
C ASN A 970 -10.83 -19.57 -47.27
N ARG A 971 -11.82 -18.72 -47.63
CA ARG A 971 -11.60 -17.49 -48.40
C ARG A 971 -10.74 -16.47 -47.67
N GLU A 972 -10.82 -16.43 -46.34
CA GLU A 972 -10.14 -15.41 -45.57
C GLU A 972 -8.67 -15.75 -45.33
N MET A 973 -7.75 -14.86 -45.72
CA MET A 973 -6.31 -15.14 -45.61
C MET A 973 -5.78 -14.93 -44.19
N ASN A 974 -6.21 -13.86 -43.53
CA ASN A 974 -5.72 -13.48 -42.20
C ASN A 974 -6.77 -13.82 -41.14
N VAL A 975 -7.09 -15.11 -41.06
CA VAL A 975 -8.12 -15.65 -40.15
C VAL A 975 -7.50 -16.36 -38.95
N ILE A 976 -7.93 -15.98 -37.75
CA ILE A 976 -7.50 -16.59 -36.49
C ILE A 976 -8.68 -17.27 -35.79
N ILE A 977 -8.49 -18.51 -35.34
CA ILE A 977 -9.41 -19.16 -34.40
C ILE A 977 -8.78 -19.18 -33.02
N ILE A 978 -9.46 -18.59 -32.03
CA ILE A 978 -9.05 -18.58 -30.62
C ILE A 978 -9.95 -19.55 -29.86
N PHE A 979 -9.36 -20.51 -29.14
CA PHE A 979 -10.13 -21.51 -28.37
C PHE A 979 -9.50 -21.82 -27.02
N SER A 980 -10.30 -22.29 -26.07
CA SER A 980 -9.86 -22.60 -24.69
C SER A 980 -9.84 -24.11 -24.43
N GLU A 981 -8.75 -24.62 -23.84
CA GLU A 981 -8.65 -26.01 -23.41
C GLU A 981 -9.63 -26.36 -22.27
N LYS A 982 -10.14 -25.34 -21.56
CA LYS A 982 -11.16 -25.51 -20.51
C LYS A 982 -12.48 -26.07 -21.06
N GLU A 983 -12.85 -25.68 -22.28
CA GLU A 983 -14.13 -26.05 -22.90
C GLU A 983 -13.97 -27.03 -24.07
N VAL A 984 -12.82 -26.97 -24.76
CA VAL A 984 -12.56 -27.77 -25.96
C VAL A 984 -11.78 -29.04 -25.58
N SER A 985 -12.37 -30.20 -25.91
CA SER A 985 -11.74 -31.50 -25.67
C SER A 985 -10.48 -31.71 -26.52
N SER A 986 -9.59 -32.62 -26.11
CA SER A 986 -8.37 -32.94 -26.87
C SER A 986 -8.70 -33.36 -28.32
N ASN A 987 -9.77 -34.13 -28.51
CA ASN A 987 -10.20 -34.60 -29.83
C ASN A 987 -10.72 -33.45 -30.70
N ALA A 988 -11.52 -32.53 -30.13
CA ALA A 988 -11.96 -31.34 -30.85
C ALA A 988 -10.78 -30.44 -31.22
N SER A 989 -9.80 -30.27 -30.32
CA SER A 989 -8.58 -29.51 -30.63
C SER A 989 -7.77 -30.15 -31.75
N LYS A 990 -7.62 -31.48 -31.79
CA LYS A 990 -6.97 -32.18 -32.91
C LYS A 990 -7.68 -31.94 -34.25
N GLU A 991 -9.01 -31.98 -34.26
CA GLU A 991 -9.80 -31.65 -35.46
C GLU A 991 -9.63 -30.18 -35.90
N LEU A 992 -9.47 -29.24 -34.96
CA LEU A 992 -9.15 -27.83 -35.27
C LEU A 992 -7.77 -27.68 -35.90
N PHE A 993 -6.77 -28.38 -35.37
CA PHE A 993 -5.45 -28.43 -35.99
C PHE A 993 -5.50 -29.03 -37.38
N ASN A 994 -6.24 -30.13 -37.57
CA ASN A 994 -6.47 -30.72 -38.88
C ASN A 994 -7.10 -29.70 -39.84
N LEU A 995 -8.13 -28.95 -39.41
CA LEU A 995 -8.76 -27.90 -40.22
C LEU A 995 -7.74 -26.86 -40.69
N ALA A 996 -6.94 -26.33 -39.76
CA ALA A 996 -5.93 -25.33 -40.08
C ALA A 996 -4.84 -25.88 -41.02
N ILE A 997 -4.46 -27.15 -40.86
CA ILE A 997 -3.48 -27.83 -41.72
C ILE A 997 -4.05 -28.12 -43.12
N ILE A 998 -5.28 -28.63 -43.21
CA ILE A 998 -5.97 -28.96 -44.46
C ILE A 998 -6.01 -27.75 -45.40
N LEU A 999 -6.15 -26.55 -44.85
CA LEU A 999 -6.20 -25.30 -45.60
C LEU A 999 -4.84 -24.56 -45.66
N GLY A 1000 -3.81 -25.09 -45.02
CA GLY A 1000 -2.48 -24.47 -44.92
C GLY A 1000 -2.51 -23.09 -44.27
N LYS A 1001 -3.23 -22.95 -43.16
CA LYS A 1001 -3.37 -21.70 -42.38
C LYS A 1001 -2.35 -21.59 -41.24
N LEU A 1002 -1.80 -22.71 -40.76
CA LEU A 1002 -0.76 -22.70 -39.72
C LEU A 1002 0.56 -22.12 -40.24
N GLY A 1003 1.29 -21.41 -39.37
CA GLY A 1003 2.61 -20.83 -39.68
C GLY A 1003 2.57 -19.61 -40.61
N LYS A 1004 1.40 -19.00 -40.81
CA LYS A 1004 1.23 -17.78 -41.60
C LYS A 1004 0.97 -16.57 -40.70
N THR A 1005 1.42 -15.40 -41.14
CA THR A 1005 1.18 -14.14 -40.42
C THR A 1005 -0.31 -13.87 -40.32
N ALA A 1006 -0.76 -13.52 -39.11
CA ALA A 1006 -2.15 -13.19 -38.79
C ALA A 1006 -3.14 -14.29 -39.17
N SER A 1007 -2.69 -15.55 -39.23
CA SER A 1007 -3.56 -16.69 -39.50
C SER A 1007 -3.17 -17.93 -38.70
N GLY A 1008 -4.17 -18.75 -38.36
CA GLY A 1008 -3.96 -19.99 -37.65
C GLY A 1008 -4.80 -20.08 -36.39
N LEU A 1009 -4.23 -20.70 -35.36
CA LEU A 1009 -4.91 -21.06 -34.12
C LEU A 1009 -4.24 -20.40 -32.93
N ILE A 1010 -5.03 -20.02 -31.94
CA ILE A 1010 -4.56 -19.62 -30.61
C ILE A 1010 -5.26 -20.53 -29.60
N SER A 1011 -4.51 -21.47 -29.03
CA SER A 1011 -4.98 -22.27 -27.91
C SER A 1011 -4.66 -21.58 -26.59
N LEU A 1012 -5.69 -21.38 -25.76
CA LEU A 1012 -5.60 -20.81 -24.43
C LEU A 1012 -5.67 -21.91 -23.36
N LYS A 1013 -4.60 -22.06 -22.58
CA LYS A 1013 -4.54 -22.98 -21.44
C LYS A 1013 -5.20 -22.36 -20.20
N GLU A 1014 -5.54 -23.18 -19.21
CA GLU A 1014 -6.34 -22.70 -18.07
C GLU A 1014 -5.52 -21.98 -16.97
N LYS A 1015 -4.29 -22.41 -16.69
CA LYS A 1015 -3.46 -21.89 -15.59
C LYS A 1015 -2.15 -21.25 -16.09
N ASN A 1016 -1.58 -20.38 -15.28
CA ASN A 1016 -0.33 -19.63 -15.54
C ASN A 1016 0.83 -20.49 -16.03
N ASN A 1017 1.03 -21.68 -15.45
CA ASN A 1017 2.11 -22.57 -15.82
C ASN A 1017 1.63 -23.95 -16.31
N ALA A 1018 0.43 -24.01 -16.90
CA ALA A 1018 -0.08 -25.25 -17.48
C ALA A 1018 0.79 -25.76 -18.65
N GLN A 1019 1.45 -24.87 -19.38
CA GLN A 1019 2.44 -25.25 -20.39
C GLN A 1019 3.72 -25.82 -19.73
N GLY A 1020 4.13 -25.26 -18.58
CA GLY A 1020 5.26 -25.76 -17.78
C GLY A 1020 5.12 -27.23 -17.37
N LEU A 1021 3.91 -27.73 -17.12
CA LEU A 1021 3.69 -29.17 -16.86
C LEU A 1021 4.18 -30.06 -18.00
N PHE A 1022 3.94 -29.65 -19.25
CA PHE A 1022 4.44 -30.36 -20.43
C PHE A 1022 5.94 -30.17 -20.59
N ASP A 1023 6.39 -28.93 -20.49
CA ASP A 1023 7.78 -28.56 -20.75
C ASP A 1023 8.74 -29.17 -19.73
N MET A 1024 8.32 -29.33 -18.48
CA MET A 1024 9.13 -29.93 -17.41
C MET A 1024 8.86 -31.43 -17.25
N GLY A 1025 7.85 -32.00 -17.91
CA GLY A 1025 7.65 -33.44 -17.98
C GLY A 1025 6.93 -34.06 -16.77
N ALA A 1026 5.90 -33.39 -16.25
CA ALA A 1026 5.02 -33.90 -15.18
C ALA A 1026 3.99 -34.92 -15.71
N PHE A 1027 4.47 -35.92 -16.44
CA PHE A 1027 3.68 -36.96 -17.10
C PHE A 1027 4.43 -38.29 -17.11
N THR A 1028 3.72 -39.40 -17.23
CA THR A 1028 4.33 -40.74 -17.08
C THR A 1028 5.22 -41.14 -18.26
N ASP A 1029 5.00 -40.59 -19.45
CA ASP A 1029 5.55 -41.07 -20.72
C ASP A 1029 6.48 -40.10 -21.45
N PHE A 1030 6.62 -38.89 -20.91
CA PHE A 1030 7.58 -37.91 -21.38
C PHE A 1030 8.16 -37.07 -20.25
N SER A 1031 9.34 -36.52 -20.51
CA SER A 1031 10.14 -35.70 -19.62
C SER A 1031 10.32 -34.30 -20.21
N VAL A 1032 11.29 -33.56 -19.70
CA VAL A 1032 11.67 -32.20 -20.12
C VAL A 1032 11.67 -32.07 -21.65
N GLY A 1033 11.06 -31.01 -22.15
CA GLY A 1033 10.95 -30.74 -23.59
C GLY A 1033 9.94 -31.64 -24.31
N CYS A 1034 8.97 -32.23 -23.59
CA CYS A 1034 8.01 -33.19 -24.13
C CYS A 1034 8.67 -34.43 -24.79
N GLN A 1035 9.91 -34.75 -24.40
CA GLN A 1035 10.68 -35.86 -24.96
C GLN A 1035 10.23 -37.18 -24.35
N SER A 1036 10.04 -38.21 -25.17
CA SER A 1036 9.65 -39.54 -24.64
C SER A 1036 10.73 -40.09 -23.72
N VAL A 1037 10.31 -40.64 -22.57
CA VAL A 1037 11.24 -41.34 -21.65
C VAL A 1037 11.82 -42.64 -22.24
N PHE A 1038 11.38 -43.03 -23.44
CA PHE A 1038 11.93 -44.16 -24.20
C PHE A 1038 12.82 -43.74 -25.35
N ASP A 1039 12.93 -42.45 -25.65
CA ASP A 1039 13.87 -42.00 -26.65
C ASP A 1039 15.30 -42.27 -26.16
N LYS A 1040 16.07 -43.01 -26.95
CA LYS A 1040 17.39 -43.48 -26.53
C LYS A 1040 18.37 -42.32 -26.33
N MET A 1041 18.34 -41.33 -27.22
CA MET A 1041 19.25 -40.20 -27.16
C MET A 1041 18.94 -39.34 -25.93
N PHE A 1042 17.66 -39.05 -25.71
CA PHE A 1042 17.19 -38.28 -24.56
C PHE A 1042 17.45 -39.02 -23.24
N THR A 1043 17.25 -40.34 -23.20
CA THR A 1043 17.51 -41.16 -22.00
C THR A 1043 18.99 -41.13 -21.61
N GLU A 1044 19.90 -41.31 -22.57
CA GLU A 1044 21.35 -41.24 -22.30
C GLU A 1044 21.79 -39.81 -21.90
N GLN A 1045 21.18 -38.78 -22.49
CA GLN A 1045 21.42 -37.41 -22.08
C GLN A 1045 20.93 -37.15 -20.65
N SER A 1046 19.72 -37.59 -20.31
CA SER A 1046 19.13 -37.44 -18.97
C SER A 1046 19.99 -38.14 -17.91
N LYS A 1047 20.47 -39.36 -18.19
CA LYS A 1047 21.43 -40.06 -17.32
C LYS A 1047 22.70 -39.27 -17.08
N LYS A 1048 23.24 -38.61 -18.11
CA LYS A 1048 24.43 -37.78 -17.98
C LYS A 1048 24.15 -36.52 -17.15
N VAL A 1049 23.05 -35.83 -17.41
CA VAL A 1049 22.68 -34.58 -16.72
C VAL A 1049 22.31 -34.83 -15.25
N TRP A 1050 21.69 -35.96 -14.95
CA TRP A 1050 21.31 -36.35 -13.59
C TRP A 1050 22.34 -37.26 -12.89
N GLU A 1051 23.45 -37.57 -13.57
CA GLU A 1051 24.49 -38.53 -13.20
C GLU A 1051 23.95 -39.82 -12.55
N VAL A 1052 23.04 -40.48 -13.26
CA VAL A 1052 22.47 -41.78 -12.86
C VAL A 1052 22.76 -42.85 -13.91
N GLU A 1053 23.01 -44.07 -13.47
CA GLU A 1053 23.25 -45.19 -14.39
C GLU A 1053 21.95 -45.69 -15.06
N HIS A 1054 20.84 -45.64 -14.33
CA HIS A 1054 19.57 -46.23 -14.71
C HIS A 1054 18.40 -45.30 -14.43
N LEU A 1055 17.44 -45.31 -15.36
CA LEU A 1055 16.16 -44.64 -15.24
C LEU A 1055 15.02 -45.67 -15.31
N PRO A 1056 13.89 -45.40 -14.64
CA PRO A 1056 12.73 -46.29 -14.65
C PRO A 1056 12.22 -46.53 -16.08
N LYS A 1057 11.87 -47.78 -16.39
CA LYS A 1057 11.36 -48.20 -17.71
C LYS A 1057 9.87 -48.48 -17.74
N LYS A 1058 9.24 -48.71 -16.58
CA LYS A 1058 7.81 -49.00 -16.52
C LYS A 1058 7.03 -47.71 -16.77
N ILE A 1059 5.94 -47.81 -17.53
CA ILE A 1059 4.95 -46.75 -17.70
C ILE A 1059 3.58 -47.33 -17.42
N ILE A 1060 2.76 -46.53 -16.75
CA ILE A 1060 1.37 -46.84 -16.47
C ILE A 1060 0.52 -46.00 -17.40
N LYS A 1061 -0.22 -46.68 -18.31
CA LYS A 1061 -1.08 -46.00 -19.29
C LYS A 1061 -2.44 -45.57 -18.73
N ASP A 1062 -3.01 -46.35 -17.80
CA ASP A 1062 -4.31 -46.07 -17.19
C ASP A 1062 -4.13 -45.75 -15.70
N GLN A 1063 -3.74 -44.50 -15.44
CA GLN A 1063 -3.45 -44.00 -14.09
C GLN A 1063 -4.72 -43.95 -13.23
N CYS A 1064 -5.86 -43.55 -13.82
CA CYS A 1064 -7.13 -43.47 -13.12
C CYS A 1064 -7.57 -44.84 -12.61
N LYS A 1065 -7.40 -45.88 -13.42
CA LYS A 1065 -7.69 -47.25 -12.98
C LYS A 1065 -6.82 -47.68 -11.81
N LEU A 1066 -5.51 -47.42 -11.83
CA LEU A 1066 -4.64 -47.80 -10.70
C LEU A 1066 -5.04 -47.12 -9.39
N LEU A 1067 -5.35 -45.83 -9.46
CA LEU A 1067 -5.86 -45.08 -8.32
C LEU A 1067 -7.19 -45.67 -7.83
N ALA A 1068 -8.11 -45.97 -8.75
CA ALA A 1068 -9.41 -46.55 -8.42
C ALA A 1068 -9.31 -47.98 -7.87
N ASP A 1069 -8.37 -48.79 -8.35
CA ASP A 1069 -8.16 -50.18 -7.93
C ASP A 1069 -7.32 -50.27 -6.65
N GLY A 1070 -6.74 -49.16 -6.16
CA GLY A 1070 -5.94 -49.12 -4.93
C GLY A 1070 -4.55 -49.75 -5.08
N GLU A 1071 -4.01 -49.77 -6.31
CA GLU A 1071 -2.65 -50.25 -6.61
C GLU A 1071 -1.59 -49.23 -6.21
N ILE A 1072 -1.93 -47.94 -6.17
CA ILE A 1072 -1.08 -46.89 -5.58
C ILE A 1072 -1.30 -46.91 -4.07
N LYS A 1073 -0.20 -46.95 -3.31
CA LYS A 1073 -0.22 -46.96 -1.83
C LYS A 1073 0.10 -45.59 -1.27
N ASN A 1074 1.08 -44.90 -1.86
CA ASN A 1074 1.50 -43.58 -1.41
C ASN A 1074 1.25 -42.54 -2.50
N THR A 1075 0.62 -41.42 -2.15
CA THR A 1075 0.33 -40.32 -3.07
C THR A 1075 0.93 -39.02 -2.56
N PHE A 1076 1.66 -38.30 -3.42
CA PHE A 1076 2.33 -37.04 -3.12
C PHE A 1076 1.81 -35.94 -4.05
N ILE A 1077 1.16 -34.92 -3.49
CA ILE A 1077 0.46 -33.88 -4.25
C ILE A 1077 1.07 -32.52 -3.93
N PHE A 1078 1.54 -31.82 -4.96
CA PHE A 1078 2.19 -30.53 -4.82
C PHE A 1078 1.41 -29.46 -5.58
N GLY A 1079 0.85 -28.49 -4.87
CA GLY A 1079 0.18 -27.33 -5.47
C GLY A 1079 -1.11 -27.64 -6.25
N GLU A 1080 -1.84 -28.69 -5.87
CA GLU A 1080 -3.15 -29.05 -6.44
C GLU A 1080 -4.17 -29.41 -5.36
N ASP A 1081 -5.44 -29.07 -5.61
CA ASP A 1081 -6.59 -29.47 -4.78
C ASP A 1081 -7.60 -30.29 -5.60
N PRO A 1082 -7.27 -31.55 -5.95
CA PRO A 1082 -8.12 -32.39 -6.79
C PRO A 1082 -9.52 -32.62 -6.21
N ILE A 1083 -9.69 -32.62 -4.88
CA ILE A 1083 -11.01 -32.80 -4.27
C ILE A 1083 -11.88 -31.55 -4.47
N ALA A 1084 -11.37 -30.35 -4.20
CA ALA A 1084 -12.18 -29.15 -4.40
C ALA A 1084 -12.50 -28.90 -5.87
N CYS A 1085 -11.58 -29.24 -6.78
CA CYS A 1085 -11.75 -29.07 -8.22
C CYS A 1085 -12.51 -30.21 -8.92
N ALA A 1086 -12.88 -31.29 -8.22
CA ALA A 1086 -13.57 -32.42 -8.82
C ALA A 1086 -15.03 -32.10 -9.18
N VAL A 1087 -15.47 -32.56 -10.35
CA VAL A 1087 -16.90 -32.58 -10.72
C VAL A 1087 -17.70 -33.46 -9.75
N ASN A 1088 -17.13 -34.61 -9.34
CA ASN A 1088 -17.71 -35.49 -8.33
C ASN A 1088 -16.71 -35.69 -7.19
N LYS A 1089 -16.87 -34.88 -6.14
CA LYS A 1089 -15.99 -34.88 -4.97
C LYS A 1089 -15.99 -36.23 -4.24
N ASP A 1090 -17.14 -36.88 -4.13
CA ASP A 1090 -17.27 -38.15 -3.41
C ASP A 1090 -16.51 -39.27 -4.10
N THR A 1091 -16.50 -39.29 -5.44
CA THR A 1091 -15.72 -40.25 -6.22
C THR A 1091 -14.23 -40.07 -5.97
N VAL A 1092 -13.74 -38.83 -5.99
CA VAL A 1092 -12.32 -38.56 -5.71
C VAL A 1092 -11.99 -38.89 -4.26
N LYS A 1093 -12.82 -38.52 -3.28
CA LYS A 1093 -12.65 -38.92 -1.88
C LYS A 1093 -12.57 -40.44 -1.69
N ALA A 1094 -13.42 -41.20 -2.39
CA ALA A 1094 -13.44 -42.66 -2.34
C ALA A 1094 -12.21 -43.31 -2.99
N VAL A 1095 -11.55 -42.61 -3.92
CA VAL A 1095 -10.25 -43.03 -4.47
C VAL A 1095 -9.14 -42.80 -3.43
N PHE A 1096 -9.12 -41.62 -2.81
CA PHE A 1096 -8.13 -41.24 -1.82
C PHE A 1096 -8.19 -42.11 -0.56
N SER A 1097 -9.37 -42.58 -0.15
CA SER A 1097 -9.53 -43.46 1.02
C SER A 1097 -8.91 -44.86 0.86
N LYS A 1098 -8.46 -45.22 -0.36
CA LYS A 1098 -7.76 -46.48 -0.65
C LYS A 1098 -6.24 -46.37 -0.54
N MET A 1099 -5.71 -45.16 -0.35
CA MET A 1099 -4.28 -44.89 -0.20
C MET A 1099 -3.86 -45.13 1.25
N ASP A 1100 -2.67 -45.69 1.46
CA ASP A 1100 -2.10 -45.94 2.79
C ASP A 1100 -1.40 -44.69 3.36
N PHE A 1101 -0.98 -43.78 2.48
CA PHE A 1101 -0.31 -42.53 2.86
C PHE A 1101 -0.51 -41.43 1.81
N ILE A 1102 -0.94 -40.25 2.24
CA ILE A 1102 -1.15 -39.07 1.39
C ILE A 1102 -0.36 -37.88 1.95
N VAL A 1103 0.46 -37.27 1.09
CA VAL A 1103 1.15 -36.01 1.36
C VAL A 1103 0.59 -34.91 0.48
N VAL A 1104 0.31 -33.75 1.07
CA VAL A 1104 -0.09 -32.55 0.34
C VAL A 1104 0.86 -31.41 0.66
N GLN A 1105 1.39 -30.72 -0.34
CA GLN A 1105 2.10 -29.46 -0.18
C GLN A 1105 1.23 -28.33 -0.74
N ASP A 1106 0.78 -27.43 0.13
CA ASP A 1106 -0.12 -26.32 -0.23
C ASP A 1106 0.07 -25.11 0.73
N TYR A 1107 -0.47 -23.95 0.35
CA TYR A 1107 -0.45 -22.73 1.18
C TYR A 1107 -1.40 -22.86 2.37
N PHE A 1108 -2.52 -23.55 2.20
CA PHE A 1108 -3.62 -23.62 3.15
C PHE A 1108 -4.09 -25.06 3.40
N LEU A 1109 -4.88 -25.27 4.46
CA LEU A 1109 -5.56 -26.54 4.69
C LEU A 1109 -6.77 -26.67 3.73
N THR A 1110 -6.47 -26.99 2.47
CA THR A 1110 -7.43 -27.22 1.39
C THR A 1110 -8.29 -28.48 1.60
N GLU A 1111 -9.32 -28.70 0.78
CA GLU A 1111 -10.16 -29.91 0.90
C GLU A 1111 -9.34 -31.20 0.73
N THR A 1112 -8.34 -31.18 -0.15
CA THR A 1112 -7.38 -32.29 -0.30
C THR A 1112 -6.41 -32.38 0.88
N ALA A 1113 -5.88 -31.25 1.38
CA ALA A 1113 -5.00 -31.27 2.56
C ALA A 1113 -5.70 -31.83 3.81
N LEU A 1114 -6.98 -31.54 4.01
CA LEU A 1114 -7.76 -32.02 5.16
C LEU A 1114 -7.88 -33.54 5.25
N VAL A 1115 -7.84 -34.24 4.11
CA VAL A 1115 -7.89 -35.72 4.07
C VAL A 1115 -6.51 -36.38 4.06
N SER A 1116 -5.44 -35.59 3.98
CA SER A 1116 -4.06 -36.10 3.95
C SER A 1116 -3.55 -36.56 5.32
N ASP A 1117 -2.48 -37.35 5.32
CA ASP A 1117 -1.77 -37.80 6.52
C ASP A 1117 -0.66 -36.82 6.94
N LEU A 1118 -0.10 -36.11 5.97
CA LEU A 1118 0.99 -35.16 6.16
C LEU A 1118 0.80 -33.96 5.22
N VAL A 1119 0.86 -32.76 5.78
CA VAL A 1119 0.86 -31.50 5.03
C VAL A 1119 2.22 -30.83 5.14
N LEU A 1120 2.81 -30.48 3.99
CA LEU A 1120 4.00 -29.63 3.92
C LEU A 1120 3.57 -28.19 3.60
N PRO A 1121 4.09 -27.17 4.29
CA PRO A 1121 3.75 -25.79 3.99
C PRO A 1121 4.38 -25.34 2.68
N ALA A 1122 3.65 -24.59 1.85
CA ALA A 1122 4.16 -24.11 0.57
C ALA A 1122 4.63 -22.64 0.60
N SER A 1123 5.77 -22.35 -0.04
CA SER A 1123 6.26 -20.99 -0.31
C SER A 1123 5.56 -20.36 -1.51
N PHE A 1124 5.24 -19.06 -1.44
CA PHE A 1124 4.72 -18.35 -2.61
C PHE A 1124 5.83 -18.15 -3.66
N PRO A 1125 5.49 -18.07 -4.96
CA PRO A 1125 6.49 -17.77 -5.99
C PRO A 1125 7.27 -16.46 -5.74
N ALA A 1126 6.62 -15.46 -5.12
CA ALA A 1126 7.27 -14.20 -4.75
C ALA A 1126 8.36 -14.37 -3.66
N GLU A 1127 8.37 -15.47 -2.92
CA GLU A 1127 9.36 -15.76 -1.86
C GLU A 1127 10.57 -16.56 -2.36
N THR A 1128 10.45 -17.18 -3.54
CA THR A 1128 11.47 -18.05 -4.13
C THR A 1128 12.07 -17.50 -5.41
N GLY A 1129 11.28 -16.77 -6.21
CA GLY A 1129 11.61 -16.55 -7.62
C GLY A 1129 11.39 -17.82 -8.45
N GLY A 1130 11.68 -17.74 -9.75
CA GLY A 1130 11.60 -18.87 -10.68
C GLY A 1130 11.11 -18.46 -12.06
N SER A 1131 10.49 -19.40 -12.76
CA SER A 1131 9.93 -19.15 -14.09
C SER A 1131 8.58 -19.82 -14.33
N PHE A 1132 7.78 -19.21 -15.20
CA PHE A 1132 6.55 -19.78 -15.75
C PHE A 1132 6.63 -19.82 -17.27
N THR A 1133 6.04 -20.85 -17.89
CA THR A 1133 5.80 -20.91 -19.32
C THR A 1133 4.34 -20.66 -19.63
N ASN A 1134 4.08 -19.64 -20.43
CA ASN A 1134 2.73 -19.27 -20.84
C ASN A 1134 2.21 -20.12 -22.02
N THR A 1135 0.97 -19.87 -22.46
CA THR A 1135 0.33 -20.60 -23.58
C THR A 1135 1.03 -20.40 -24.94
N GLN A 1136 1.88 -19.38 -25.09
CA GLN A 1136 2.68 -19.12 -26.29
C GLN A 1136 4.06 -19.79 -26.22
N LYS A 1137 4.28 -20.69 -25.25
CA LYS A 1137 5.58 -21.33 -24.95
C LYS A 1137 6.71 -20.33 -24.63
N VAL A 1138 6.34 -19.14 -24.16
CA VAL A 1138 7.31 -18.13 -23.72
C VAL A 1138 7.62 -18.37 -22.25
N ILE A 1139 8.88 -18.68 -21.95
CA ILE A 1139 9.39 -18.81 -20.59
C ILE A 1139 9.66 -17.40 -20.06
N GLN A 1140 9.00 -17.03 -18.96
CA GLN A 1140 9.16 -15.75 -18.28
C GLN A 1140 9.74 -15.99 -16.89
N THR A 1141 10.88 -15.35 -16.61
CA THR A 1141 11.55 -15.40 -15.30
C THR A 1141 11.09 -14.25 -14.41
N PHE A 1142 11.12 -14.47 -13.11
CA PHE A 1142 10.88 -13.45 -12.09
C PHE A 1142 11.74 -13.72 -10.85
N GLU A 1143 12.12 -12.65 -10.17
CA GLU A 1143 13.02 -12.71 -9.02
C GLU A 1143 12.26 -12.93 -7.71
N LYS A 1144 12.99 -13.42 -6.71
CA LYS A 1144 12.54 -13.39 -5.32
C LYS A 1144 12.35 -11.94 -4.87
N ALA A 1145 11.21 -11.64 -4.29
CA ALA A 1145 10.83 -10.29 -3.88
C ALA A 1145 10.39 -10.17 -2.41
N LEU A 1146 9.91 -11.24 -1.81
CA LEU A 1146 9.46 -11.27 -0.41
C LEU A 1146 10.36 -12.20 0.43
N SER A 1147 10.44 -11.92 1.73
CA SER A 1147 10.97 -12.86 2.72
C SER A 1147 9.98 -14.01 2.90
N SER A 1148 10.49 -15.25 2.96
CA SER A 1148 9.62 -16.39 3.29
C SER A 1148 9.39 -16.47 4.78
N LYS A 1149 8.14 -16.75 5.17
CA LYS A 1149 7.77 -17.11 6.56
C LYS A 1149 8.08 -18.58 6.88
N LEU A 1150 8.53 -19.35 5.89
CA LEU A 1150 8.89 -20.75 6.05
C LEU A 1150 10.36 -20.90 6.40
N GLU A 1151 10.67 -21.90 7.22
CA GLU A 1151 12.05 -22.35 7.45
C GLU A 1151 12.68 -22.94 6.19
N LYS A 1152 11.86 -23.61 5.36
CA LYS A 1152 12.27 -24.24 4.09
C LYS A 1152 11.24 -23.92 3.00
N THR A 1153 11.67 -23.28 1.93
CA THR A 1153 10.86 -23.01 0.73
C THR A 1153 10.64 -24.27 -0.09
N ASN A 1154 9.65 -24.30 -1.00
CA ASN A 1154 9.33 -25.52 -1.77
C ASN A 1154 10.55 -26.09 -2.51
N PRO A 1155 11.38 -25.29 -3.22
CA PRO A 1155 12.55 -25.83 -3.89
C PRO A 1155 13.55 -26.44 -2.91
N GLU A 1156 13.78 -25.80 -1.75
CA GLU A 1156 14.65 -26.33 -0.69
C GLU A 1156 14.10 -27.64 -0.13
N GLN A 1157 12.78 -27.73 0.11
CA GLN A 1157 12.15 -28.96 0.57
C GLN A 1157 12.35 -30.11 -0.42
N LEU A 1158 12.17 -29.85 -1.73
CA LEU A 1158 12.35 -30.85 -2.78
C LEU A 1158 13.83 -31.26 -2.97
N ILE A 1159 14.76 -30.30 -2.84
CA ILE A 1159 16.21 -30.55 -2.86
C ILE A 1159 16.62 -31.41 -1.68
N ASP A 1160 16.15 -31.10 -0.46
CA ASP A 1160 16.45 -31.87 0.74
C ASP A 1160 15.90 -33.30 0.63
N LEU A 1161 14.68 -33.47 0.08
CA LEU A 1161 14.13 -34.79 -0.22
C LEU A 1161 14.97 -35.55 -1.26
N LEU A 1162 15.42 -34.91 -2.33
CA LEU A 1162 16.33 -35.53 -3.32
C LEU A 1162 17.64 -36.00 -2.67
N LYS A 1163 18.24 -35.18 -1.80
CA LYS A 1163 19.47 -35.51 -1.06
C LYS A 1163 19.26 -36.70 -0.13
N ILE A 1164 18.11 -36.78 0.56
CA ILE A 1164 17.75 -37.92 1.43
C ILE A 1164 17.68 -39.25 0.67
N PHE A 1165 17.41 -39.21 -0.64
CA PHE A 1165 17.39 -40.34 -1.56
C PHE A 1165 18.68 -40.49 -2.38
N GLY A 1166 19.76 -39.77 -2.01
CA GLY A 1166 21.11 -39.97 -2.55
C GLY A 1166 21.45 -39.17 -3.80
N ASN A 1167 20.68 -38.11 -4.14
CA ASN A 1167 21.03 -37.19 -5.23
C ASN A 1167 21.51 -35.84 -4.67
N GLU A 1168 22.82 -35.59 -4.68
CA GLU A 1168 23.46 -34.40 -4.07
C GLU A 1168 23.84 -33.29 -5.06
N GLN A 1169 23.46 -33.42 -6.34
CA GLN A 1169 23.92 -32.53 -7.41
C GLN A 1169 23.28 -31.13 -7.43
N ILE A 1170 22.11 -30.98 -6.81
CA ILE A 1170 21.37 -29.72 -6.82
C ILE A 1170 21.50 -29.08 -5.45
N ASN A 1171 22.04 -27.86 -5.41
CA ASN A 1171 22.17 -27.08 -4.17
C ASN A 1171 21.24 -25.89 -4.13
N ASP A 1172 20.95 -25.28 -5.28
CA ASP A 1172 20.09 -24.11 -5.39
C ASP A 1172 19.24 -24.10 -6.68
N LEU A 1173 18.44 -23.05 -6.84
CA LEU A 1173 17.58 -22.86 -8.02
C LEU A 1173 18.37 -22.63 -9.32
N SER A 1174 19.60 -22.13 -9.26
CA SER A 1174 20.43 -21.93 -10.45
C SER A 1174 20.90 -23.28 -11.01
N ASP A 1175 21.27 -24.22 -10.13
CA ASP A 1175 21.56 -25.60 -10.51
C ASP A 1175 20.33 -26.25 -11.17
N VAL A 1176 19.14 -26.02 -10.62
CA VAL A 1176 17.87 -26.51 -11.18
C VAL A 1176 17.66 -25.99 -12.60
N TYR A 1177 17.74 -24.66 -12.77
CA TYR A 1177 17.55 -24.00 -14.05
C TYR A 1177 18.52 -24.53 -15.11
N ASN A 1178 19.81 -24.56 -14.79
CA ASN A 1178 20.84 -25.08 -15.70
C ASN A 1178 20.59 -26.54 -16.07
N SER A 1179 20.18 -27.35 -15.10
CA SER A 1179 19.95 -28.78 -15.28
C SER A 1179 18.81 -29.06 -16.28
N TYR A 1180 17.66 -28.40 -16.15
CA TYR A 1180 16.57 -28.63 -17.11
C TYR A 1180 16.82 -27.94 -18.45
N MET A 1181 17.48 -26.78 -18.49
CA MET A 1181 17.82 -26.10 -19.76
C MET A 1181 18.75 -26.95 -20.61
N LEU A 1182 19.72 -27.67 -20.01
CA LEU A 1182 20.55 -28.64 -20.72
C LEU A 1182 19.76 -29.78 -21.37
N LEU A 1183 18.57 -30.11 -20.86
CA LEU A 1183 17.65 -31.09 -21.46
C LEU A 1183 16.71 -30.44 -22.48
N TYR A 1184 16.43 -29.15 -22.34
CA TYR A 1184 15.49 -28.39 -23.16
C TYR A 1184 16.11 -27.86 -24.48
N ASP A 1185 17.33 -27.32 -24.44
CA ASP A 1185 18.01 -26.60 -25.57
C ASP A 1185 18.43 -27.47 -26.78
N LYS A 1186 18.15 -28.78 -26.79
CA LYS A 1186 18.43 -29.68 -27.92
C LYS A 1186 17.19 -30.04 -28.76
N LEU A 1187 16.07 -29.39 -28.48
CA LEU A 1187 14.88 -29.32 -29.33
C LEU A 1187 15.09 -28.35 -30.49
#